data_AF-A0A839GIX9-F1
#
_entry.id   AF-A0A839GIX9-F1
#
_cell.length_a   1.000
_cell.length_b   1.000
_cell.length_c   1.000
_cell.angle_alpha   90.00
_cell.angle_beta   90.00
_cell.angle_gamma   90.00
#
_symmetry.space_group_name_H-M   'P 1'
#
loop_
_entity.id
_entity.type
_entity.pdbx_description
1 polymer ?
#
loop_
_entity_poly.entity_id
_entity_poly.type
_entity_poly.pdbx_seq_one_letter_code
_entity_poly.pdbx_strand_id
1 'polypeptide(L)'
;MKDLSVIIVNYNVSYFLEQCLLSVRKAVQGLEVEVFVVDNNSVDGSVEMVQRRFPEVLLLANKENLGFSKANNQAMRQAQGKYVLLLNPDTVVEEDTFRKCFQFMEERPGAGALGVKMMDGTGQFLPESKRGLPTPWVAFCKVFGLAALFPKSSLFNRYHLGHLPQDEVSQIDILAGAFMFMRAEALQKVGLLDETFFMYGEDIDLSYRIKEGGYGVYYFPETRIIHYKGESTRKTSVNYVFMFYRAMMIFAEKHFSGRQGRLYTFLIRLAIYLRALLAIVSRGLAWLLPVLLDGLCLVVGAWLGARLVPAPLPLEVSPTWLVYFGLWLGAAFFSGAYDSPPSLYRLVRGMLWGSILLMAFSSVVSLIGETNKKHLLAAVLIGLAGMTLWRLLWHYKQYGHWRFGEAKAKRIAVVGSAKEVKRAAQLLRQAGAQEPVTQLAPQHSAADLRQIKEVIDIYKINELIFCGKDLAVSQIIEWMVQIHNSAVEFKILPENSAYIIGSSSKNTRGDYYALHIEVNLLNPYHRRNKAILNTLMGGLLLVLSPLLIWRLKSPKQFYKNAFASLVGLYQWVGLKATATSETKPAVFSPVDRITAERISSSAARQVEVVYAKEYTAFSDLAIVLKNLRQLDKRPATQ
;
A
#
# COMPACT_ATOMS: atom_id res chain seq x y z
N MET A 1 4.31 6.82 42.18
CA MET A 1 4.37 5.66 41.26
C MET A 1 3.49 6.03 40.10
N LYS A 2 3.94 5.89 38.84
CA LYS A 2 3.12 6.29 37.69
C LYS A 2 1.90 5.37 37.56
N ASP A 3 0.78 5.89 37.07
CA ASP A 3 -0.41 5.09 36.81
C ASP A 3 -0.22 4.23 35.55
N LEU A 4 0.38 4.83 34.51
CA LEU A 4 0.50 4.23 33.18
C LEU A 4 1.83 4.62 32.51
N SER A 5 2.49 3.65 31.88
CA SER A 5 3.57 3.88 30.93
C SER A 5 3.08 3.55 29.52
N VAL A 6 2.98 4.55 28.64
CA VAL A 6 2.61 4.36 27.23
C VAL A 6 3.88 4.21 26.41
N ILE A 7 3.97 3.16 25.61
CA ILE A 7 5.14 2.82 24.80
C ILE A 7 4.73 2.75 23.34
N ILE A 8 5.37 3.58 22.52
CA ILE A 8 5.12 3.66 21.07
C ILE A 8 6.42 3.36 20.33
N VAL A 9 6.44 2.29 19.55
CA VAL A 9 7.57 1.99 18.63
C VAL A 9 7.31 2.63 17.27
N ASN A 10 8.23 3.47 16.82
CA ASN A 10 8.12 4.20 15.55
C ASN A 10 9.09 3.69 14.48
N TYR A 11 8.62 3.64 13.23
CA TYR A 11 9.48 3.39 12.07
C TYR A 11 8.89 4.02 10.79
N ASN A 12 9.45 5.16 10.36
CA ASN A 12 9.11 5.86 9.13
C ASN A 12 7.60 6.19 8.96
N VAL A 13 6.95 6.66 10.04
CA VAL A 13 5.54 7.10 10.04
C VAL A 13 5.31 8.41 10.82
N SER A 14 6.18 9.41 10.63
CA SER A 14 6.20 10.68 11.37
C SER A 14 4.83 11.37 11.48
N TYR A 15 4.04 11.38 10.40
CA TYR A 15 2.73 12.05 10.40
C TYR A 15 1.71 11.31 11.27
N PHE A 16 1.67 9.98 11.18
CA PHE A 16 0.82 9.16 12.03
C PHE A 16 1.26 9.23 13.49
N LEU A 17 2.57 9.15 13.75
CA LEU A 17 3.12 9.28 15.11
C LEU A 17 2.72 10.60 15.76
N GLU A 18 2.82 11.72 15.03
CA GLU A 18 2.42 13.03 15.55
C GLU A 18 0.92 13.07 15.89
N GLN A 19 0.05 12.51 15.04
CA GLN A 19 -1.39 12.42 15.33
C GLN A 19 -1.66 11.52 16.56
N CYS A 20 -0.96 10.38 16.66
CA CYS A 20 -1.03 9.48 17.80
C CYS A 20 -0.65 10.22 19.09
N LEU A 21 0.51 10.88 19.13
CA LEU A 21 0.98 11.64 20.29
C LEU A 21 0.05 12.80 20.68
N LEU A 22 -0.56 13.49 19.70
CA LEU A 22 -1.60 14.48 20.00
C LEU A 22 -2.82 13.87 20.69
N SER A 23 -3.28 12.69 20.25
CA SER A 23 -4.40 11.99 20.90
C SER A 23 -4.03 11.46 22.29
N VAL A 24 -2.82 10.91 22.45
CA VAL A 24 -2.27 10.48 23.74
C VAL A 24 -2.23 11.65 24.71
N ARG A 25 -1.72 12.82 24.31
CA ARG A 25 -1.65 14.02 25.15
C ARG A 25 -3.03 14.46 25.66
N LYS A 26 -4.11 14.25 24.90
CA LYS A 26 -5.49 14.48 25.36
C LYS A 26 -5.95 13.38 26.33
N ALA A 27 -5.64 12.13 26.02
CA ALA A 27 -6.09 10.96 26.79
C ALA A 27 -5.38 10.75 28.14
N VAL A 28 -4.23 11.38 28.39
CA VAL A 28 -3.51 11.29 29.68
C VAL A 28 -4.13 12.14 30.80
N GLN A 29 -5.11 13.00 30.49
CA GLN A 29 -5.69 13.90 31.49
C GLN A 29 -6.31 13.12 32.67
N GLY A 30 -5.91 13.48 33.89
CA GLY A 30 -6.39 12.84 35.12
C GLY A 30 -5.63 11.57 35.55
N LEU A 31 -4.53 11.22 34.88
CA LEU A 31 -3.64 10.12 35.26
C LEU A 31 -2.18 10.59 35.28
N GLU A 32 -1.36 10.01 36.16
CA GLU A 32 0.09 10.18 36.11
C GLU A 32 0.71 9.26 35.06
N VAL A 33 0.82 9.77 33.83
CA VAL A 33 1.33 9.01 32.68
C VAL A 33 2.75 9.41 32.32
N GLU A 34 3.56 8.44 31.90
CA GLU A 34 4.80 8.67 31.14
C GLU A 34 4.66 8.08 29.73
N VAL A 35 5.26 8.75 28.74
CA VAL A 35 5.13 8.36 27.33
C VAL A 35 6.53 8.15 26.76
N PHE A 36 6.78 6.94 26.27
CA PHE A 36 7.99 6.56 25.57
C PHE A 36 7.74 6.50 24.06
N VAL A 37 8.67 7.06 23.29
CA VAL A 37 8.77 6.77 21.86
C VAL A 37 10.10 6.10 21.60
N VAL A 38 10.06 4.90 21.03
CA VAL A 38 11.25 4.16 20.61
C VAL A 38 11.34 4.21 19.09
N ASP A 39 12.23 5.04 18.56
CA ASP A 39 12.43 5.18 17.13
C ASP A 39 13.43 4.14 16.61
N ASN A 40 13.01 3.33 15.63
CA ASN A 40 13.80 2.27 15.03
C ASN A 40 14.59 2.74 13.79
N ASN A 41 15.35 3.84 13.93
CA ASN A 41 16.17 4.43 12.87
C ASN A 41 15.35 4.94 11.68
N SER A 42 14.36 5.80 11.96
CA SER A 42 13.54 6.46 10.94
C SER A 42 14.32 7.53 10.20
N VAL A 43 14.01 7.72 8.91
CA VAL A 43 14.64 8.72 8.03
C VAL A 43 13.65 9.76 7.50
N ASP A 44 12.48 9.88 8.14
CA ASP A 44 11.35 10.71 7.73
C ASP A 44 11.16 11.97 8.59
N GLY A 45 12.11 12.27 9.49
CA GLY A 45 12.05 13.41 10.40
C GLY A 45 11.29 13.15 11.71
N SER A 46 10.93 11.88 11.99
CA SER A 46 10.18 11.50 13.20
C SER A 46 10.89 11.91 14.50
N VAL A 47 12.20 11.70 14.61
CA VAL A 47 13.00 12.02 15.81
C VAL A 47 12.97 13.51 16.10
N GLU A 48 13.25 14.34 15.09
CA GLU A 48 13.23 15.79 15.19
C GLU A 48 11.83 16.33 15.50
N MET A 49 10.81 15.71 14.90
CA MET A 49 9.41 16.05 15.17
C MET A 49 9.06 15.82 16.65
N VAL A 50 9.42 14.66 17.21
CA VAL A 50 9.16 14.34 18.63
C VAL A 50 9.88 15.33 19.54
N GLN A 51 11.19 15.53 19.35
CA GLN A 51 11.99 16.44 20.18
C GLN A 51 11.45 17.87 20.19
N ARG A 52 10.98 18.36 19.04
CA ARG A 52 10.49 19.74 18.91
C ARG A 52 9.07 19.92 19.46
N ARG A 53 8.17 18.98 19.18
CA ARG A 53 6.72 19.15 19.45
C ARG A 53 6.23 18.45 20.71
N PHE A 54 6.98 17.47 21.19
CA PHE A 54 6.62 16.63 22.34
C PHE A 54 7.84 16.49 23.27
N PRO A 55 8.42 17.60 23.79
CA PRO A 55 9.58 17.55 24.67
C PRO A 55 9.32 16.78 25.97
N GLU A 56 8.05 16.56 26.35
CA GLU A 56 7.65 15.73 27.48
C GLU A 56 7.78 14.21 27.23
N VAL A 57 7.98 13.78 25.99
CA VAL A 57 8.09 12.37 25.60
C VAL A 57 9.51 11.86 25.80
N LEU A 58 9.63 10.70 26.42
CA LEU A 58 10.90 9.98 26.61
C LEU A 58 11.30 9.29 25.30
N LEU A 59 12.19 9.93 24.54
CA LEU A 59 12.61 9.44 23.23
C LEU A 59 13.86 8.54 23.30
N LEU A 60 13.73 7.31 22.83
CA LEU A 60 14.82 6.36 22.62
C LEU A 60 15.06 6.19 21.10
N ALA A 61 16.12 6.78 20.56
CA ALA A 61 16.44 6.70 19.14
C ALA A 61 17.50 5.60 18.86
N ASN A 62 17.07 4.49 18.27
CA ASN A 62 17.97 3.40 17.88
C ASN A 62 18.76 3.74 16.61
N LYS A 63 19.96 3.17 16.48
CA LYS A 63 20.83 3.32 15.29
C LYS A 63 20.48 2.36 14.16
N GLU A 64 19.64 1.37 14.44
CA GLU A 64 19.18 0.36 13.50
C GLU A 64 17.73 -0.04 13.84
N ASN A 65 17.07 -0.76 12.92
CA ASN A 65 15.73 -1.27 13.17
C ASN A 65 15.78 -2.59 13.93
N LEU A 66 15.52 -2.54 15.24
CA LEU A 66 15.57 -3.70 16.13
C LEU A 66 14.30 -4.57 16.10
N GLY A 67 13.28 -4.16 15.36
CA GLY A 67 11.96 -4.82 15.35
C GLY A 67 11.08 -4.36 16.52
N PHE A 68 9.89 -4.97 16.62
CA PHE A 68 8.86 -4.54 17.57
C PHE A 68 9.16 -5.00 19.00
N SER A 69 9.53 -6.27 19.21
CA SER A 69 9.76 -6.82 20.56
C SER A 69 10.92 -6.16 21.27
N LYS A 70 12.09 -6.07 20.63
CA LYS A 70 13.29 -5.48 21.24
C LYS A 70 13.09 -4.01 21.56
N ALA A 71 12.49 -3.24 20.65
CA ALA A 71 12.22 -1.83 20.85
C ALA A 71 11.25 -1.58 22.02
N ASN A 72 10.12 -2.32 22.07
CA ASN A 72 9.21 -2.22 23.21
C ASN A 72 9.89 -2.63 24.52
N ASN A 73 10.68 -3.70 24.53
CA ASN A 73 11.39 -4.14 25.74
C ASN A 73 12.40 -3.10 26.26
N GLN A 74 13.02 -2.27 25.41
CA GLN A 74 13.90 -1.19 25.86
C GLN A 74 13.16 -0.17 26.74
N ALA A 75 11.95 0.20 26.34
CA ALA A 75 11.10 1.10 27.12
C ALA A 75 10.43 0.40 28.31
N MET A 76 9.93 -0.84 28.16
CA MET A 76 9.29 -1.58 29.25
C MET A 76 10.23 -1.83 30.43
N ARG A 77 11.55 -1.97 30.20
CA ARG A 77 12.54 -2.09 31.27
C ARG A 77 12.76 -0.79 32.05
N GLN A 78 12.39 0.36 31.48
CA GLN A 78 12.50 1.68 32.10
C GLN A 78 11.15 2.18 32.64
N ALA A 79 10.04 1.57 32.22
CA ALA A 79 8.69 1.91 32.63
C ALA A 79 8.47 1.74 34.14
N GLN A 80 7.78 2.72 34.74
CA GLN A 80 7.48 2.81 36.18
C GLN A 80 5.96 2.79 36.46
N GLY A 81 5.15 2.61 35.42
CA GLY A 81 3.70 2.56 35.50
C GLY A 81 3.18 1.30 36.18
N LYS A 82 2.12 1.45 36.99
CA LYS A 82 1.31 0.33 37.48
C LYS A 82 0.77 -0.52 36.32
N TYR A 83 0.45 0.15 35.21
CA TYR A 83 0.11 -0.46 33.93
C TYR A 83 1.08 -0.03 32.83
N VAL A 84 1.23 -0.89 31.83
CA VAL A 84 2.03 -0.65 30.63
C VAL A 84 1.13 -0.78 29.41
N LEU A 85 1.09 0.25 28.56
CA LEU A 85 0.35 0.23 27.30
C LEU A 85 1.33 0.16 26.13
N LEU A 86 1.27 -0.90 25.33
CA LEU A 86 1.84 -0.88 23.99
C LEU A 86 0.84 -0.25 23.03
N LEU A 87 1.26 0.80 22.33
CA LEU A 87 0.42 1.56 21.42
C LEU A 87 1.13 1.72 20.07
N ASN A 88 0.45 1.38 18.99
CA ASN A 88 1.00 1.58 17.65
C ASN A 88 1.03 3.08 17.27
N PRO A 89 2.02 3.53 16.48
CA PRO A 89 2.14 4.93 16.05
C PRO A 89 1.05 5.35 15.06
N ASP A 90 0.36 4.40 14.41
CA ASP A 90 -0.75 4.64 13.47
C ASP A 90 -2.13 4.50 14.12
N THR A 91 -2.23 4.93 15.38
CA THR A 91 -3.47 4.92 16.17
C THR A 91 -3.93 6.32 16.60
N VAL A 92 -5.22 6.45 16.90
CA VAL A 92 -5.82 7.65 17.51
C VAL A 92 -6.72 7.18 18.64
N VAL A 93 -6.46 7.61 19.87
CA VAL A 93 -7.22 7.21 21.06
C VAL A 93 -8.27 8.25 21.43
N GLU A 94 -9.41 7.81 21.99
CA GLU A 94 -10.43 8.72 22.55
C GLU A 94 -9.89 9.38 23.83
N GLU A 95 -10.45 10.54 24.16
CA GLU A 95 -10.02 11.35 25.30
C GLU A 95 -10.15 10.63 26.64
N ASP A 96 -11.08 9.68 26.77
CA ASP A 96 -11.30 8.94 28.02
C ASP A 96 -10.79 7.49 27.99
N THR A 97 -10.10 7.07 26.91
CA THR A 97 -9.63 5.69 26.71
C THR A 97 -8.80 5.21 27.90
N PHE A 98 -7.76 5.95 28.30
CA PHE A 98 -6.84 5.48 29.35
C PHE A 98 -7.51 5.41 30.72
N ARG A 99 -8.36 6.39 31.05
CA ARG A 99 -9.12 6.42 32.30
C ARG A 99 -10.07 5.22 32.41
N LYS A 100 -10.84 4.93 31.35
CA LYS A 100 -11.75 3.78 31.31
C LYS A 100 -10.99 2.45 31.41
N CYS A 101 -9.88 2.30 30.67
CA CYS A 101 -9.03 1.11 30.76
C CYS A 101 -8.45 0.93 32.16
N PHE A 102 -7.95 2.00 32.78
CA PHE A 102 -7.42 1.99 34.14
C PHE A 102 -8.49 1.54 35.14
N GLN A 103 -9.67 2.17 35.12
CA GLN A 103 -10.80 1.82 35.99
C GLN A 103 -11.21 0.35 35.83
N PHE A 104 -11.35 -0.13 34.60
CA PHE A 104 -11.70 -1.53 34.33
C PHE A 104 -10.71 -2.52 34.96
N MET A 105 -9.40 -2.21 34.91
CA MET A 105 -8.33 -3.04 35.45
C MET A 105 -8.24 -2.96 36.97
N GLU A 106 -8.54 -1.80 37.58
CA GLU A 106 -8.61 -1.66 39.04
C GLU A 106 -9.76 -2.47 39.64
N GLU A 107 -10.93 -2.47 38.98
CA GLU A 107 -12.10 -3.25 39.41
C GLU A 107 -11.91 -4.77 39.26
N ARG A 108 -10.90 -5.21 38.50
CA ARG A 108 -10.65 -6.63 38.17
C ARG A 108 -9.19 -7.00 38.43
N PRO A 109 -8.80 -7.30 39.68
CA PRO A 109 -7.43 -7.70 40.00
C PRO A 109 -6.91 -8.90 39.21
N GLY A 110 -7.79 -9.84 38.84
CA GLY A 110 -7.46 -10.99 38.00
C GLY A 110 -7.23 -10.68 36.52
N ALA A 111 -7.52 -9.46 36.04
CA ALA A 111 -7.22 -9.03 34.68
C ALA A 111 -5.74 -8.68 34.55
N GLY A 112 -5.03 -9.39 33.66
CA GLY A 112 -3.62 -9.14 33.35
C GLY A 112 -3.42 -8.28 32.12
N ALA A 113 -4.34 -8.31 31.16
CA ALA A 113 -4.29 -7.48 29.97
C ALA A 113 -5.67 -7.14 29.38
N LEU A 114 -5.72 -6.03 28.67
CA LEU A 114 -6.90 -5.44 28.07
C LEU A 114 -6.59 -4.89 26.67
N GLY A 115 -7.44 -5.23 25.70
CA GLY A 115 -7.50 -4.59 24.38
C GLY A 115 -8.84 -3.87 24.21
N VAL A 116 -8.91 -2.95 23.24
CA VAL A 116 -10.09 -2.09 23.01
C VAL A 116 -10.72 -2.30 21.65
N LYS A 117 -11.91 -1.73 21.43
CA LYS A 117 -12.58 -1.74 20.13
C LYS A 117 -11.81 -0.87 19.13
N MET A 118 -11.25 -1.49 18.09
CA MET A 118 -10.54 -0.79 17.04
C MET A 118 -11.43 -0.59 15.81
N MET A 119 -11.41 0.63 15.27
CA MET A 119 -12.02 1.01 14.00
C MET A 119 -10.90 1.33 13.00
N ASP A 120 -11.08 1.04 11.72
CA ASP A 120 -10.15 1.51 10.69
C ASP A 120 -10.45 2.95 10.26
N GLY A 121 -9.60 3.52 9.39
CA GLY A 121 -9.78 4.86 8.84
C GLY A 121 -11.07 5.07 8.04
N THR A 122 -11.84 4.01 7.78
CA THR A 122 -13.14 4.06 7.10
C THR A 122 -14.33 3.94 8.06
N GLY A 123 -14.08 3.84 9.37
CA GLY A 123 -15.12 3.62 10.37
C GLY A 123 -15.62 2.19 10.47
N GLN A 124 -14.94 1.22 9.82
CA GLN A 124 -15.29 -0.20 9.95
C GLN A 124 -14.61 -0.84 11.16
N PHE A 125 -15.33 -1.74 11.83
CA PHE A 125 -14.78 -2.52 12.94
C PHE A 125 -13.65 -3.41 12.46
N LEU A 126 -12.55 -3.42 13.20
CA LEU A 126 -11.40 -4.27 12.94
C LEU A 126 -11.55 -5.59 13.72
N PRO A 127 -11.72 -6.75 13.05
CA PRO A 127 -11.86 -8.04 13.74
C PRO A 127 -10.66 -8.42 14.60
N GLU A 128 -9.47 -7.86 14.32
CA GLU A 128 -8.30 -8.03 15.18
C GLU A 128 -8.42 -7.43 16.58
N SER A 129 -9.48 -6.66 16.88
CA SER A 129 -9.79 -6.18 18.23
C SER A 129 -9.96 -7.33 19.23
N LYS A 130 -10.31 -8.52 18.73
CA LYS A 130 -10.46 -9.73 19.52
C LYS A 130 -9.95 -10.94 18.75
N ARG A 131 -9.00 -11.68 19.34
CA ARG A 131 -8.46 -12.88 18.71
C ARG A 131 -8.54 -14.10 19.61
N GLY A 132 -8.81 -15.24 18.97
CA GLY A 132 -8.67 -16.55 19.58
C GLY A 132 -7.27 -17.13 19.34
N LEU A 133 -6.89 -18.11 20.15
CA LEU A 133 -5.60 -18.80 20.01
C LEU A 133 -5.46 -19.44 18.62
N PRO A 134 -4.36 -19.21 17.88
CA PRO A 134 -4.17 -19.76 16.55
C PRO A 134 -3.76 -21.24 16.63
N THR A 135 -4.70 -22.14 16.94
CA THR A 135 -4.48 -23.60 17.00
C THR A 135 -4.46 -24.23 15.58
N PRO A 136 -4.04 -25.51 15.42
CA PRO A 136 -4.04 -26.17 14.11
C PRO A 136 -5.41 -26.14 13.41
N TRP A 137 -6.50 -26.32 14.15
CA TRP A 137 -7.86 -26.24 13.62
C TRP A 137 -8.22 -24.83 13.12
N VAL A 138 -7.79 -23.80 13.85
CA VAL A 138 -8.00 -22.40 13.47
C VAL A 138 -7.23 -22.06 12.20
N ALA A 139 -5.99 -22.52 12.08
CA ALA A 139 -5.21 -22.41 10.86
C ALA A 139 -5.91 -23.11 9.68
N PHE A 140 -6.36 -24.35 9.88
CA PHE A 140 -7.12 -25.11 8.87
C PHE A 140 -8.36 -24.35 8.38
N CYS A 141 -9.23 -23.89 9.29
CA CYS A 141 -10.46 -23.17 8.92
C CYS A 141 -10.17 -21.89 8.11
N LYS A 142 -9.06 -21.21 8.40
CA LYS A 142 -8.64 -20.01 7.68
C LYS A 142 -8.11 -20.33 6.28
N VAL A 143 -7.40 -21.44 6.11
CA VAL A 143 -6.84 -21.89 4.83
C VAL A 143 -7.93 -22.29 3.85
N PHE A 144 -8.88 -23.10 4.32
CA PHE A 144 -9.95 -23.65 3.48
C PHE A 144 -11.16 -22.73 3.36
N GLY A 145 -11.06 -21.48 3.84
CA GLY A 145 -12.13 -20.50 3.73
C GLY A 145 -13.34 -20.75 4.63
N LEU A 146 -13.32 -21.77 5.48
CA LEU A 146 -14.41 -22.09 6.42
C LEU A 146 -14.71 -20.93 7.38
N ALA A 147 -13.68 -20.20 7.80
CA ALA A 147 -13.86 -19.01 8.63
C ALA A 147 -14.66 -17.89 7.92
N ALA A 148 -14.53 -17.78 6.59
CA ALA A 148 -15.27 -16.81 5.79
C ALA A 148 -16.70 -17.29 5.47
N LEU A 149 -16.88 -18.60 5.28
CA LEU A 149 -18.19 -19.21 5.06
C LEU A 149 -19.07 -19.20 6.31
N PHE A 150 -18.46 -19.33 7.49
CA PHE A 150 -19.16 -19.40 8.78
C PHE A 150 -18.66 -18.32 9.76
N PRO A 151 -18.88 -17.02 9.45
CA PRO A 151 -18.25 -15.91 10.18
C PRO A 151 -18.71 -15.79 11.65
N LYS A 152 -19.90 -16.28 11.99
CA LYS A 152 -20.44 -16.24 13.36
C LYS A 152 -20.23 -17.54 14.14
N SER A 153 -19.53 -18.54 13.58
CA SER A 153 -19.31 -19.82 14.25
C SER A 153 -18.16 -19.74 15.25
N SER A 154 -18.38 -20.21 16.47
CA SER A 154 -17.34 -20.40 17.49
C SER A 154 -16.34 -21.51 17.12
N LEU A 155 -16.73 -22.43 16.23
CA LEU A 155 -15.88 -23.51 15.74
C LEU A 155 -15.05 -23.10 14.52
N PHE A 156 -15.67 -22.47 13.53
CA PHE A 156 -15.02 -22.20 12.23
C PHE A 156 -14.35 -20.81 12.14
N ASN A 157 -14.84 -19.80 12.87
CA ASN A 157 -14.23 -18.47 12.93
C ASN A 157 -13.69 -18.12 14.33
N ARG A 158 -12.99 -19.08 14.94
CA ARG A 158 -12.41 -18.90 16.28
C ARG A 158 -11.25 -17.90 16.31
N TYR A 159 -10.54 -17.66 15.20
CA TYR A 159 -9.43 -16.70 15.18
C TYR A 159 -9.89 -15.26 15.44
N HIS A 160 -11.00 -14.81 14.85
CA HIS A 160 -11.53 -13.44 15.05
C HIS A 160 -12.72 -13.40 16.02
N LEU A 161 -13.03 -14.53 16.67
CA LEU A 161 -14.10 -14.66 17.64
C LEU A 161 -15.43 -14.04 17.17
N GLY A 162 -15.81 -14.30 15.91
CA GLY A 162 -16.96 -13.65 15.27
C GLY A 162 -18.33 -14.01 15.87
N HIS A 163 -18.37 -14.99 16.78
CA HIS A 163 -19.53 -15.34 17.59
C HIS A 163 -19.74 -14.39 18.78
N LEU A 164 -18.69 -13.71 19.24
CA LEU A 164 -18.80 -12.73 20.31
C LEU A 164 -19.40 -11.41 19.76
N PRO A 165 -20.24 -10.70 20.52
CA PRO A 165 -20.70 -9.36 20.15
C PRO A 165 -19.55 -8.36 20.05
N GLN A 166 -19.75 -7.28 19.29
CA GLN A 166 -18.72 -6.22 19.14
C GLN A 166 -18.77 -5.21 20.28
N ASP A 167 -19.90 -5.10 20.97
CA ASP A 167 -20.21 -4.07 21.96
C ASP A 167 -20.32 -4.62 23.39
N GLU A 168 -19.90 -5.86 23.60
CA GLU A 168 -19.87 -6.50 24.92
C GLU A 168 -18.44 -6.80 25.36
N VAL A 169 -18.17 -6.56 26.65
CA VAL A 169 -16.93 -6.99 27.30
C VAL A 169 -16.85 -8.50 27.21
N SER A 170 -15.69 -9.03 26.81
CA SER A 170 -15.48 -10.47 26.71
C SER A 170 -14.06 -10.85 27.09
N GLN A 171 -13.93 -11.98 27.77
CA GLN A 171 -12.61 -12.60 27.94
C GLN A 171 -12.21 -13.26 26.62
N ILE A 172 -10.97 -13.01 26.17
CA ILE A 172 -10.44 -13.48 24.89
C ILE A 172 -9.08 -14.14 25.11
N ASP A 173 -8.54 -14.75 24.06
CA ASP A 173 -7.25 -15.43 24.18
C ASP A 173 -6.08 -14.46 23.91
N ILE A 174 -6.22 -13.63 22.88
CA ILE A 174 -5.10 -12.92 22.27
C ILE A 174 -5.48 -11.47 21.96
N LEU A 175 -4.63 -10.53 22.39
CA LEU A 175 -4.69 -9.12 21.99
C LEU A 175 -3.89 -8.86 20.72
N ALA A 176 -4.18 -7.75 20.05
CA ALA A 176 -3.33 -7.23 18.99
C ALA A 176 -2.34 -6.21 19.55
N GLY A 177 -1.07 -6.28 19.13
CA GLY A 177 -0.02 -5.34 19.52
C GLY A 177 -0.29 -3.86 19.22
N ALA A 178 -1.37 -3.55 18.50
CA ALA A 178 -1.81 -2.17 18.25
C ALA A 178 -2.28 -1.43 19.50
N PHE A 179 -2.85 -2.16 20.46
CA PHE A 179 -3.26 -1.64 21.76
C PHE A 179 -3.27 -2.79 22.77
N MET A 180 -2.26 -2.85 23.64
CA MET A 180 -2.15 -3.84 24.72
C MET A 180 -1.92 -3.14 26.06
N PHE A 181 -2.98 -2.97 26.83
CA PHE A 181 -2.92 -2.38 28.17
C PHE A 181 -2.74 -3.49 29.20
N MET A 182 -1.59 -3.54 29.87
CA MET A 182 -1.13 -4.70 30.64
C MET A 182 -0.77 -4.32 32.07
N ARG A 183 -1.09 -5.19 33.02
CA ARG A 183 -0.70 -5.05 34.43
C ARG A 183 0.80 -5.30 34.57
N ALA A 184 1.53 -4.39 35.23
CA ALA A 184 2.97 -4.55 35.44
C ALA A 184 3.30 -5.85 36.21
N GLU A 185 2.51 -6.21 37.22
CA GLU A 185 2.66 -7.47 37.97
C GLU A 185 2.52 -8.71 37.07
N ALA A 186 1.60 -8.68 36.09
CA ALA A 186 1.46 -9.78 35.14
C ALA A 186 2.72 -9.91 34.27
N LEU A 187 3.27 -8.78 33.79
CA LEU A 187 4.53 -8.75 33.04
C LEU A 187 5.73 -9.24 33.87
N GLN A 188 5.80 -8.86 35.16
CA GLN A 188 6.84 -9.35 36.06
C GLN A 188 6.76 -10.87 36.25
N LYS A 189 5.55 -11.42 36.35
CA LYS A 189 5.32 -12.86 36.51
C LYS A 189 5.65 -13.65 35.24
N VAL A 190 5.21 -13.19 34.08
CA VAL A 190 5.26 -13.98 32.83
C VAL A 190 6.42 -13.62 31.91
N GLY A 191 7.12 -12.50 32.17
CA GLY A 191 8.18 -11.94 31.35
C GLY A 191 7.68 -10.99 30.25
N LEU A 192 8.60 -10.21 29.68
CA LEU A 192 8.32 -9.21 28.64
C LEU A 192 8.06 -9.86 27.26
N LEU A 193 8.03 -9.08 26.17
CA LEU A 193 7.92 -9.64 24.81
C LEU A 193 9.14 -10.50 24.49
N ASP A 194 8.92 -11.60 23.77
CA ASP A 194 10.01 -12.48 23.39
C ASP A 194 10.76 -11.91 22.16
N GLU A 195 12.05 -11.62 22.36
CA GLU A 195 12.91 -10.95 21.36
C GLU A 195 13.32 -11.86 20.18
N THR A 196 12.98 -13.16 20.19
CA THR A 196 13.09 -14.00 19.00
C THR A 196 12.07 -13.63 17.92
N PHE A 197 10.95 -13.02 18.31
CA PHE A 197 10.01 -12.42 17.37
C PHE A 197 10.50 -11.03 16.98
N PHE A 198 10.78 -10.83 15.70
CA PHE A 198 11.03 -9.49 15.17
C PHE A 198 9.72 -8.68 15.04
N MET A 199 8.62 -9.32 14.62
CA MET A 199 7.28 -8.72 14.44
C MET A 199 6.19 -9.81 14.22
N TYR A 200 4.93 -9.52 14.57
CA TYR A 200 3.66 -10.28 14.35
C TYR A 200 3.35 -11.51 15.20
N GLY A 201 4.25 -11.99 16.05
CA GLY A 201 3.99 -13.15 16.91
C GLY A 201 4.16 -12.88 18.39
N GLU A 202 4.81 -11.77 18.71
CA GLU A 202 5.10 -11.32 20.06
C GLU A 202 3.85 -10.94 20.85
N ASP A 203 2.84 -10.36 20.21
CA ASP A 203 1.55 -10.04 20.82
C ASP A 203 0.77 -11.32 21.16
N ILE A 204 0.82 -12.31 20.26
CA ILE A 204 0.22 -13.64 20.44
C ILE A 204 0.93 -14.39 21.58
N ASP A 205 2.27 -14.42 21.55
CA ASP A 205 3.09 -15.09 22.56
C ASP A 205 2.87 -14.50 23.95
N LEU A 206 2.92 -13.18 24.09
CA LEU A 206 2.75 -12.52 25.39
C LEU A 206 1.32 -12.68 25.92
N SER A 207 0.30 -12.53 25.07
CA SER A 207 -1.10 -12.76 25.48
C SER A 207 -1.31 -14.18 25.98
N TYR A 208 -0.73 -15.17 25.28
CA TYR A 208 -0.80 -16.56 25.68
C TYR A 208 -0.09 -16.80 27.01
N ARG A 209 1.13 -16.26 27.20
CA ARG A 209 1.86 -16.36 28.48
C ARG A 209 1.14 -15.68 29.64
N ILE A 210 0.51 -14.51 29.44
CA ILE A 210 -0.31 -13.84 30.47
C ILE A 210 -1.44 -14.77 30.93
N LYS A 211 -2.11 -15.44 29.98
CA LYS A 211 -3.17 -16.40 30.27
C LYS A 211 -2.67 -17.64 31.02
N GLU A 212 -1.58 -18.25 30.58
CA GLU A 212 -0.94 -19.38 31.26
C GLU A 212 -0.41 -18.97 32.66
N GLY A 213 -0.06 -17.70 32.84
CA GLY A 213 0.28 -17.10 34.12
C GLY A 213 -0.91 -16.95 35.10
N GLY A 214 -2.11 -17.36 34.71
CA GLY A 214 -3.32 -17.33 35.53
C GLY A 214 -4.09 -16.01 35.50
N TYR A 215 -3.75 -15.09 34.59
CA TYR A 215 -4.46 -13.83 34.43
C TYR A 215 -5.48 -13.87 33.29
N GLY A 216 -6.56 -13.10 33.43
CA GLY A 216 -7.52 -12.87 32.35
C GLY A 216 -7.02 -11.88 31.31
N VAL A 217 -7.35 -12.14 30.04
CA VAL A 217 -7.12 -11.24 28.90
C VAL A 217 -8.50 -10.81 28.38
N TYR A 218 -8.73 -9.51 28.25
CA TYR A 218 -10.06 -8.96 28.00
C TYR A 218 -10.13 -8.09 26.75
N TYR A 219 -11.26 -8.17 26.05
CA TYR A 219 -11.73 -7.19 25.07
C TYR A 219 -12.71 -6.22 25.74
N PHE A 220 -12.46 -4.93 25.58
CA PHE A 220 -13.23 -3.85 26.21
C PHE A 220 -13.73 -2.82 25.20
N PRO A 221 -15.03 -2.86 24.85
CA PRO A 221 -15.59 -2.03 23.79
C PRO A 221 -16.14 -0.67 24.23
N GLU A 222 -16.10 -0.33 25.52
CA GLU A 222 -16.65 0.95 26.04
C GLU A 222 -15.80 2.18 25.69
N THR A 223 -14.64 1.95 25.07
CA THR A 223 -13.84 2.97 24.40
C THR A 223 -13.33 2.42 23.07
N ARG A 224 -13.07 3.33 22.14
CA ARG A 224 -12.66 3.02 20.78
C ARG A 224 -11.36 3.71 20.41
N ILE A 225 -10.66 3.14 19.46
CA ILE A 225 -9.51 3.77 18.81
C ILE A 225 -9.64 3.67 17.30
N ILE A 226 -9.05 4.62 16.58
CA ILE A 226 -8.75 4.44 15.16
C ILE A 226 -7.41 3.73 15.06
N HIS A 227 -7.29 2.73 14.20
CA HIS A 227 -6.02 2.12 13.82
C HIS A 227 -5.93 2.08 12.28
N TYR A 228 -5.06 2.92 11.72
CA TYR A 228 -4.96 3.17 10.27
C TYR A 228 -4.34 2.02 9.46
N LYS A 229 -3.96 0.92 10.10
CA LYS A 229 -3.63 -0.42 9.55
C LYS A 229 -2.92 -0.42 8.19
N GLY A 230 -1.63 -0.73 8.21
CA GLY A 230 -0.85 -1.06 7.00
C GLY A 230 0.08 0.05 6.52
N GLU A 231 0.07 1.20 7.20
CA GLU A 231 0.94 2.35 6.93
C GLU A 231 2.39 2.08 7.36
N SER A 232 2.56 1.38 8.49
CA SER A 232 3.87 0.92 9.00
C SER A 232 4.34 -0.39 8.35
N THR A 233 3.46 -1.19 7.74
CA THR A 233 3.87 -2.39 6.97
C THR A 233 2.90 -2.81 5.87
N ARG A 234 3.43 -3.01 4.66
CA ARG A 234 2.67 -3.54 3.50
C ARG A 234 2.30 -5.01 3.68
N LYS A 235 1.04 -5.30 4.02
CA LYS A 235 0.51 -6.68 4.15
C LYS A 235 0.60 -7.53 2.88
N THR A 236 0.72 -6.88 1.71
CA THR A 236 0.84 -7.55 0.40
C THR A 236 2.28 -7.87 0.01
N SER A 237 3.26 -7.38 0.78
CA SER A 237 4.67 -7.67 0.51
C SER A 237 4.97 -9.14 0.81
N VAL A 238 5.78 -9.76 -0.04
CA VAL A 238 6.26 -11.13 0.17
C VAL A 238 6.99 -11.25 1.52
N ASN A 239 7.71 -10.19 1.92
CA ASN A 239 8.39 -10.11 3.21
C ASN A 239 7.43 -10.14 4.42
N TYR A 240 6.31 -9.41 4.38
CA TYR A 240 5.29 -9.48 5.43
C TYR A 240 4.81 -10.91 5.64
N VAL A 241 4.50 -11.58 4.54
CA VAL A 241 4.00 -12.95 4.53
C VAL A 241 5.03 -13.88 5.17
N PHE A 242 6.29 -13.81 4.76
CA PHE A 242 7.37 -14.60 5.36
C PHE A 242 7.58 -14.31 6.86
N MET A 243 7.58 -13.04 7.27
CA MET A 243 7.76 -12.66 8.68
C MET A 243 6.63 -13.20 9.55
N PHE A 244 5.38 -13.02 9.12
CA PHE A 244 4.22 -13.56 9.82
C PHE A 244 4.29 -15.08 9.98
N TYR A 245 4.69 -15.80 8.93
CA TYR A 245 4.81 -17.25 9.01
C TYR A 245 5.97 -17.72 9.87
N ARG A 246 7.11 -17.04 9.81
CA ARG A 246 8.22 -17.31 10.73
C ARG A 246 7.79 -17.13 12.17
N ALA A 247 7.06 -16.06 12.47
CA ALA A 247 6.48 -15.84 13.79
C ALA A 247 5.54 -17.01 14.20
N MET A 248 4.64 -17.45 13.33
CA MET A 248 3.74 -18.58 13.66
C MET A 248 4.48 -19.90 13.87
N MET A 249 5.59 -20.14 13.15
CA MET A 249 6.43 -21.32 13.39
C MET A 249 7.14 -21.24 14.76
N ILE A 250 7.73 -20.08 15.11
CA ILE A 250 8.34 -19.87 16.42
C ILE A 250 7.32 -20.09 17.54
N PHE A 251 6.12 -19.51 17.39
CA PHE A 251 5.02 -19.70 18.35
C PHE A 251 4.68 -21.19 18.52
N ALA A 252 4.56 -21.93 17.42
CA ALA A 252 4.20 -23.33 17.47
C ALA A 252 5.30 -24.22 18.07
N GLU A 253 6.57 -23.95 17.76
CA GLU A 253 7.72 -24.67 18.34
C GLU A 253 7.79 -24.50 19.85
N LYS A 254 7.39 -23.33 20.37
CA LYS A 254 7.39 -23.04 21.80
C LYS A 254 6.20 -23.63 22.54
N HIS A 255 4.99 -23.49 21.98
CA HIS A 255 3.75 -23.74 22.71
C HIS A 255 3.05 -25.05 22.31
N PHE A 256 3.43 -25.67 21.19
CA PHE A 256 2.88 -26.96 20.75
C PHE A 256 3.97 -28.02 20.59
N SER A 257 4.03 -28.99 21.50
CA SER A 257 5.02 -30.07 21.45
C SER A 257 4.53 -31.30 20.64
N GLY A 258 5.48 -32.10 20.13
CA GLY A 258 5.21 -33.41 19.54
C GLY A 258 4.48 -33.41 18.19
N ARG A 259 3.42 -34.24 18.08
CA ARG A 259 2.66 -34.44 16.83
C ARG A 259 1.82 -33.21 16.46
N GLN A 260 1.36 -32.44 17.45
CA GLN A 260 0.54 -31.25 17.24
C GLN A 260 1.36 -30.11 16.63
N GLY A 261 2.57 -29.86 17.12
CA GLY A 261 3.48 -28.87 16.53
C GLY A 261 3.86 -29.22 15.08
N ARG A 262 4.16 -30.49 14.79
CA ARG A 262 4.43 -30.94 13.41
C ARG A 262 3.24 -30.73 12.46
N LEU A 263 2.03 -31.08 12.90
CA LEU A 263 0.81 -30.86 12.14
C LEU A 263 0.55 -29.36 11.92
N TYR A 264 0.75 -28.54 12.95
CA TYR A 264 0.61 -27.09 12.86
C TYR A 264 1.54 -26.50 11.78
N THR A 265 2.83 -26.81 11.87
CA THR A 265 3.83 -26.33 10.92
C THR A 265 3.52 -26.80 9.50
N PHE A 266 3.07 -28.04 9.33
CA PHE A 266 2.61 -28.55 8.02
C PHE A 266 1.43 -27.76 7.47
N LEU A 267 0.37 -27.56 8.26
CA LEU A 267 -0.84 -26.83 7.84
C LEU A 267 -0.54 -25.36 7.51
N ILE A 268 0.31 -24.71 8.31
CA ILE A 268 0.76 -23.35 8.03
C ILE A 268 1.55 -23.31 6.73
N ARG A 269 2.52 -24.21 6.50
CA ARG A 269 3.28 -24.27 5.23
C ARG A 269 2.35 -24.48 4.03
N LEU A 270 1.40 -25.39 4.14
CA LEU A 270 0.38 -25.63 3.10
C LEU A 270 -0.46 -24.36 2.83
N ALA A 271 -0.87 -23.65 3.88
CA ALA A 271 -1.55 -22.35 3.77
C ALA A 271 -0.78 -21.35 2.91
N ILE A 272 0.54 -21.27 3.13
CA ILE A 272 1.43 -20.35 2.40
C ILE A 272 1.40 -20.69 0.92
N TYR A 273 1.68 -21.96 0.59
CA TYR A 273 1.81 -22.39 -0.79
C TYR A 273 0.49 -22.24 -1.53
N LEU A 274 -0.64 -22.57 -0.91
CA LEU A 274 -1.96 -22.36 -1.49
C LEU A 274 -2.28 -20.88 -1.70
N ARG A 275 -2.04 -20.01 -0.70
CA ARG A 275 -2.28 -18.56 -0.86
C ARG A 275 -1.34 -17.92 -1.86
N ALA A 276 -0.07 -18.32 -1.91
CA ALA A 276 0.91 -17.85 -2.88
C ALA A 276 0.50 -18.27 -4.29
N LEU A 277 0.12 -19.53 -4.49
CA LEU A 277 -0.39 -20.04 -5.75
C LEU A 277 -1.64 -19.29 -6.19
N LEU A 278 -2.65 -19.15 -5.31
CA LEU A 278 -3.87 -18.40 -5.61
C LEU A 278 -3.58 -16.92 -5.93
N ALA A 279 -2.63 -16.29 -5.24
CA ALA A 279 -2.22 -14.92 -5.54
C ALA A 279 -1.51 -14.80 -6.89
N ILE A 280 -0.65 -15.76 -7.25
CA ILE A 280 0.03 -15.80 -8.55
C ILE A 280 -1.00 -16.03 -9.66
N VAL A 281 -1.88 -17.02 -9.49
CA VAL A 281 -2.93 -17.36 -10.45
C VAL A 281 -3.90 -16.19 -10.63
N SER A 282 -4.39 -15.58 -9.54
CA SER A 282 -5.32 -14.45 -9.63
C SER A 282 -4.69 -13.21 -10.25
N ARG A 283 -3.42 -12.89 -9.95
CA ARG A 283 -2.72 -11.77 -10.61
C ARG A 283 -2.43 -12.07 -12.08
N GLY A 284 -2.01 -13.29 -12.39
CA GLY A 284 -1.80 -13.75 -13.76
C GLY A 284 -3.08 -13.66 -14.57
N LEU A 285 -4.19 -14.16 -14.01
CA LEU A 285 -5.51 -14.10 -14.64
C LEU A 285 -5.99 -12.65 -14.79
N ALA A 286 -5.87 -11.81 -13.77
CA ALA A 286 -6.28 -10.40 -13.85
C ALA A 286 -5.45 -9.60 -14.88
N TRP A 287 -4.18 -9.94 -15.05
CA TRP A 287 -3.30 -9.34 -16.07
C TRP A 287 -3.60 -9.86 -17.48
N LEU A 288 -3.86 -11.17 -17.62
CA LEU A 288 -4.15 -11.80 -18.92
C LEU A 288 -5.56 -11.51 -19.43
N LEU A 289 -6.55 -11.40 -18.54
CA LEU A 289 -7.96 -11.31 -18.91
C LEU A 289 -8.27 -10.15 -19.89
N PRO A 290 -7.78 -8.91 -19.69
CA PRO A 290 -7.96 -7.83 -20.67
C PRO A 290 -7.36 -8.13 -22.06
N VAL A 291 -6.21 -8.81 -22.10
CA VAL A 291 -5.53 -9.17 -23.35
C VAL A 291 -6.29 -10.28 -24.08
N LEU A 292 -6.77 -11.28 -23.32
CA LEU A 292 -7.59 -12.37 -23.86
C LEU A 292 -8.94 -11.85 -24.39
N LEU A 293 -9.57 -10.91 -23.71
CA LEU A 293 -10.81 -10.28 -24.16
C LEU A 293 -10.60 -9.44 -25.43
N ASP A 294 -9.51 -8.66 -25.51
CA ASP A 294 -9.17 -7.95 -26.75
C ASP A 294 -8.88 -8.92 -27.90
N GLY A 295 -8.15 -10.00 -27.64
CA GLY A 295 -7.91 -11.07 -28.62
C GLY A 295 -9.22 -11.71 -29.10
N LEU A 296 -10.16 -11.97 -28.20
CA LEU A 296 -11.50 -12.47 -28.54
C LEU A 296 -12.26 -11.46 -29.42
N CYS A 297 -12.19 -10.16 -29.12
CA CYS A 297 -12.81 -9.13 -29.96
C CYS A 297 -12.22 -9.12 -31.37
N LEU A 298 -10.91 -9.30 -31.52
CA LEU A 298 -10.26 -9.37 -32.84
C LEU A 298 -10.68 -10.63 -33.62
N VAL A 299 -10.80 -11.78 -32.95
CA VAL A 299 -11.28 -13.03 -33.57
C VAL A 299 -12.74 -12.91 -34.01
N VAL A 300 -13.61 -12.39 -33.14
CA VAL A 300 -15.02 -12.13 -33.47
C VAL A 300 -15.13 -11.10 -34.61
N GLY A 301 -14.28 -10.07 -34.59
CA GLY A 301 -14.18 -9.08 -35.67
C GLY A 301 -13.81 -9.71 -37.01
N ALA A 302 -12.82 -10.60 -37.04
CA ALA A 302 -12.44 -11.35 -38.23
C ALA A 302 -13.57 -12.23 -38.76
N TRP A 303 -14.26 -12.94 -37.86
CA TRP A 303 -15.40 -13.78 -38.23
C TRP A 303 -16.59 -12.99 -38.78
N LEU A 304 -16.93 -11.84 -38.17
CA LEU A 304 -17.98 -10.94 -38.68
C LEU A 304 -17.58 -10.26 -39.98
N GLY A 305 -16.32 -9.82 -40.10
CA GLY A 305 -15.76 -9.24 -41.32
C GLY A 305 -15.85 -10.19 -42.52
N ALA A 306 -15.68 -11.51 -42.28
CA ALA A 306 -15.86 -12.55 -43.29
C ALA A 306 -17.29 -12.65 -43.83
N ARG A 307 -18.27 -12.36 -42.99
CA ARG A 307 -19.69 -12.39 -43.39
C ARG A 307 -20.10 -11.14 -44.15
N LEU A 308 -19.48 -9.99 -43.85
CA LEU A 308 -19.82 -8.70 -44.45
C LEU A 308 -19.08 -8.43 -45.76
N VAL A 309 -17.84 -8.92 -45.88
CA VAL A 309 -17.03 -8.80 -47.09
C VAL A 309 -16.65 -10.22 -47.52
N PRO A 310 -17.37 -10.82 -48.48
CA PRO A 310 -17.03 -12.13 -49.02
C PRO A 310 -15.66 -12.04 -49.69
N ALA A 311 -14.68 -12.71 -49.10
CA ALA A 311 -13.30 -12.75 -49.56
C ALA A 311 -12.84 -14.22 -49.69
N PRO A 312 -11.88 -14.52 -50.58
CA PRO A 312 -11.36 -15.87 -50.78
C PRO A 312 -10.37 -16.31 -49.69
N LEU A 313 -10.13 -15.50 -48.65
CA LEU A 313 -9.23 -15.91 -47.56
C LEU A 313 -9.90 -17.03 -46.77
N PRO A 314 -9.35 -18.26 -46.75
CA PRO A 314 -9.91 -19.30 -45.91
C PRO A 314 -9.81 -18.84 -44.44
N LEU A 315 -10.89 -19.04 -43.68
CA LEU A 315 -10.93 -18.91 -42.22
C LEU A 315 -10.02 -19.93 -41.51
N GLU A 316 -9.31 -20.77 -42.27
CA GLU A 316 -8.22 -21.58 -41.75
C GLU A 316 -7.18 -20.66 -41.10
N VAL A 317 -6.72 -21.05 -39.91
CA VAL A 317 -5.82 -20.25 -39.07
C VAL A 317 -4.45 -20.12 -39.75
N SER A 318 -4.34 -19.27 -40.76
CA SER A 318 -3.08 -18.92 -41.38
C SER A 318 -2.20 -18.25 -40.31
N PRO A 319 -0.90 -18.57 -40.23
CA PRO A 319 0.06 -17.87 -39.37
C PRO A 319 0.00 -16.34 -39.50
N THR A 320 -0.47 -15.84 -40.65
CA THR A 320 -0.73 -14.42 -40.92
C THR A 320 -1.67 -13.78 -39.90
N TRP A 321 -2.75 -14.46 -39.48
CA TRP A 321 -3.68 -13.93 -38.46
C TRP A 321 -3.04 -13.84 -37.07
N LEU A 322 -2.11 -14.73 -36.74
CA LEU A 322 -1.38 -14.68 -35.47
C LEU A 322 -0.42 -13.48 -35.43
N VAL A 323 0.32 -13.24 -36.51
CA VAL A 323 1.16 -12.04 -36.65
C VAL A 323 0.30 -10.78 -36.59
N TYR A 324 -0.86 -10.82 -37.25
CA TYR A 324 -1.81 -9.74 -37.29
C TYR A 324 -2.34 -9.34 -35.91
N PHE A 325 -2.92 -10.29 -35.16
CA PHE A 325 -3.41 -10.04 -33.81
C PHE A 325 -2.26 -9.65 -32.88
N GLY A 326 -1.08 -10.25 -33.05
CA GLY A 326 0.13 -9.91 -32.30
C GLY A 326 0.53 -8.44 -32.47
N LEU A 327 0.49 -7.89 -33.68
CA LEU A 327 0.79 -6.47 -33.94
C LEU A 327 -0.19 -5.53 -33.24
N TRP A 328 -1.50 -5.84 -33.27
CA TRP A 328 -2.53 -5.02 -32.62
C TRP A 328 -2.45 -5.07 -31.10
N LEU A 329 -2.39 -6.28 -30.53
CA LEU A 329 -2.25 -6.46 -29.09
C LEU A 329 -0.93 -5.86 -28.59
N GLY A 330 0.14 -5.98 -29.37
CA GLY A 330 1.42 -5.32 -29.12
C GLY A 330 1.30 -3.80 -29.08
N ALA A 331 0.69 -3.17 -30.09
CA ALA A 331 0.51 -1.72 -30.13
C ALA A 331 -0.39 -1.21 -28.99
N ALA A 332 -1.46 -1.94 -28.65
CA ALA A 332 -2.28 -1.67 -27.48
C ALA A 332 -1.48 -1.80 -26.17
N PHE A 333 -0.59 -2.79 -26.07
CA PHE A 333 0.28 -2.97 -24.92
C PHE A 333 1.29 -1.83 -24.75
N PHE A 334 2.00 -1.44 -25.81
CA PHE A 334 3.00 -0.37 -25.76
C PHE A 334 2.40 1.01 -25.52
N SER A 335 1.19 1.26 -26.03
CA SER A 335 0.47 2.51 -25.76
C SER A 335 -0.02 2.62 -24.31
N GLY A 336 0.02 1.53 -23.54
CA GLY A 336 -0.44 1.46 -22.16
C GLY A 336 -1.95 1.25 -22.04
N ALA A 337 -2.60 0.66 -23.05
CA ALA A 337 -4.03 0.38 -23.01
C ALA A 337 -4.43 -0.56 -21.87
N TYR A 338 -3.51 -1.39 -21.37
CA TYR A 338 -3.75 -2.32 -20.25
C TYR A 338 -3.32 -1.76 -18.88
N ASP A 339 -2.87 -0.50 -18.82
CA ASP A 339 -2.50 0.13 -17.55
C ASP A 339 -3.72 0.58 -16.76
N SER A 340 -3.60 0.57 -15.43
CA SER A 340 -4.57 1.19 -14.53
C SER A 340 -4.19 2.66 -14.23
N PRO A 341 -5.15 3.60 -14.16
CA PRO A 341 -6.56 3.43 -14.53
C PRO A 341 -6.73 3.31 -16.06
N PRO A 342 -7.71 2.53 -16.55
CA PRO A 342 -7.91 2.35 -17.99
C PRO A 342 -8.17 3.71 -18.66
N SER A 343 -7.49 3.95 -19.79
CA SER A 343 -7.59 5.19 -20.56
C SER A 343 -7.93 4.90 -22.00
N LEU A 344 -9.03 5.49 -22.47
CA LEU A 344 -9.46 5.38 -23.86
C LEU A 344 -8.45 6.03 -24.80
N TYR A 345 -7.85 7.15 -24.40
CA TYR A 345 -6.78 7.80 -25.16
C TYR A 345 -5.59 6.87 -25.41
N ARG A 346 -5.16 6.11 -24.39
CA ARG A 346 -4.08 5.13 -24.54
C ARG A 346 -4.46 4.03 -25.53
N LEU A 347 -5.70 3.52 -25.45
CA LEU A 347 -6.21 2.55 -26.40
C LEU A 347 -6.21 3.09 -27.83
N VAL A 348 -6.82 4.25 -28.08
CA VAL A 348 -6.90 4.87 -29.42
C VAL A 348 -5.51 5.15 -29.98
N ARG A 349 -4.58 5.66 -29.15
CA ARG A 349 -3.18 5.84 -29.55
C ARG A 349 -2.53 4.52 -29.93
N GLY A 350 -2.78 3.45 -29.17
CA GLY A 350 -2.36 2.10 -29.54
C GLY A 350 -2.94 1.64 -30.86
N MET A 351 -4.20 1.96 -31.12
CA MET A 351 -4.84 1.62 -32.37
C MET A 351 -4.23 2.36 -33.57
N LEU A 352 -3.92 3.65 -33.42
CA LEU A 352 -3.24 4.44 -34.45
C LEU A 352 -1.85 3.88 -34.77
N TRP A 353 -1.06 3.53 -33.75
CA TRP A 353 0.23 2.87 -33.95
C TRP A 353 0.09 1.48 -34.58
N GLY A 354 -0.93 0.71 -34.17
CA GLY A 354 -1.27 -0.58 -34.77
C GLY A 354 -1.55 -0.46 -36.26
N SER A 355 -2.36 0.54 -36.66
CA SER A 355 -2.64 0.84 -38.07
C SER A 355 -1.37 1.18 -38.85
N ILE A 356 -0.46 2.00 -38.31
CA ILE A 356 0.80 2.37 -38.97
C ILE A 356 1.70 1.14 -39.15
N LEU A 357 1.89 0.35 -38.09
CA LEU A 357 2.68 -0.90 -38.15
C LEU A 357 2.09 -1.89 -39.15
N LEU A 358 0.77 -1.96 -39.23
CA LEU A 358 0.08 -2.83 -40.16
C LEU A 358 0.22 -2.34 -41.62
N MET A 359 0.12 -1.04 -41.87
CA MET A 359 0.36 -0.49 -43.22
C MET A 359 1.79 -0.78 -43.67
N ALA A 360 2.77 -0.60 -42.78
CA ALA A 360 4.16 -0.98 -43.04
C ALA A 360 4.28 -2.48 -43.33
N PHE A 361 3.70 -3.35 -42.50
CA PHE A 361 3.75 -4.80 -42.70
C PHE A 361 3.04 -5.26 -43.98
N SER A 362 1.85 -4.73 -44.27
CA SER A 362 1.10 -5.07 -45.47
C SER A 362 1.72 -4.55 -46.77
N SER A 363 2.52 -3.48 -46.69
CA SER A 363 3.34 -3.03 -47.82
C SER A 363 4.54 -3.96 -48.10
N VAL A 364 5.06 -4.61 -47.06
CA VAL A 364 6.18 -5.57 -47.14
C VAL A 364 5.68 -6.96 -47.58
N VAL A 365 4.48 -7.34 -47.13
CA VAL A 365 3.84 -8.62 -47.49
C VAL A 365 2.97 -8.40 -48.73
N SER A 366 3.59 -8.45 -49.90
CA SER A 366 2.95 -8.38 -51.22
C SER A 366 1.93 -9.50 -51.51
N LEU A 367 1.68 -10.41 -50.55
CA LEU A 367 0.80 -11.58 -50.69
C LEU A 367 -0.70 -11.29 -50.46
N ILE A 368 -1.10 -10.08 -50.06
CA ILE A 368 -2.52 -9.79 -49.74
C ILE A 368 -3.16 -9.01 -50.90
N GLY A 369 -3.87 -9.71 -51.80
CA GLY A 369 -4.65 -9.10 -52.88
C GLY A 369 -5.67 -8.05 -52.40
N GLU A 370 -6.12 -7.15 -53.27
CA GLU A 370 -6.97 -6.00 -52.87
C GLU A 370 -8.27 -6.39 -52.15
N THR A 371 -8.90 -7.49 -52.54
CA THR A 371 -10.10 -8.02 -51.89
C THR A 371 -9.84 -8.42 -50.43
N ASN A 372 -8.63 -8.94 -50.16
CA ASN A 372 -8.20 -9.33 -48.82
C ASN A 372 -7.90 -8.10 -47.95
N LYS A 373 -7.47 -6.97 -48.55
CA LYS A 373 -7.27 -5.70 -47.83
C LYS A 373 -8.59 -5.12 -47.31
N LYS A 374 -9.67 -5.18 -48.10
CA LYS A 374 -11.01 -4.71 -47.71
C LYS A 374 -11.60 -5.56 -46.58
N HIS A 375 -11.44 -6.87 -46.69
CA HIS A 375 -11.84 -7.81 -45.63
C HIS A 375 -11.08 -7.58 -44.33
N LEU A 376 -9.75 -7.40 -44.42
CA LEU A 376 -8.90 -7.11 -43.27
C LEU A 376 -9.31 -5.80 -42.58
N LEU A 377 -9.60 -4.76 -43.37
CA LEU A 377 -10.07 -3.48 -42.84
C LEU A 377 -11.41 -3.62 -42.12
N ALA A 378 -12.36 -4.37 -42.67
CA ALA A 378 -13.66 -4.62 -42.03
C ALA A 378 -13.50 -5.39 -40.71
N ALA A 379 -12.68 -6.45 -40.71
CA ALA A 379 -12.36 -7.23 -39.51
C ALA A 379 -11.78 -6.36 -38.38
N VAL A 380 -10.90 -5.43 -38.73
CA VAL A 380 -10.30 -4.47 -37.79
C VAL A 380 -11.32 -3.56 -37.19
N LEU A 381 -12.09 -2.87 -38.03
CA LEU A 381 -13.01 -1.86 -37.54
C LEU A 381 -14.01 -2.47 -36.55
N ILE A 382 -14.48 -3.69 -36.83
CA ILE A 382 -15.36 -4.44 -35.93
C ILE A 382 -14.62 -4.88 -34.66
N GLY A 383 -13.40 -5.42 -34.79
CA GLY A 383 -12.58 -5.83 -33.65
C GLY A 383 -12.24 -4.66 -32.72
N LEU A 384 -11.84 -3.52 -33.28
CA LEU A 384 -11.54 -2.29 -32.54
C LEU A 384 -12.80 -1.68 -31.90
N ALA A 385 -13.94 -1.73 -32.58
CA ALA A 385 -15.22 -1.34 -32.00
C ALA A 385 -15.57 -2.24 -30.81
N GLY A 386 -15.36 -3.56 -30.93
CA GLY A 386 -15.53 -4.53 -29.85
C GLY A 386 -14.61 -4.24 -28.66
N MET A 387 -13.30 -4.03 -28.93
CA MET A 387 -12.30 -3.66 -27.93
C MET A 387 -12.70 -2.38 -27.18
N THR A 388 -13.17 -1.38 -27.92
CA THR A 388 -13.64 -0.12 -27.34
C THR A 388 -14.88 -0.35 -26.49
N LEU A 389 -15.89 -1.05 -27.01
CA LEU A 389 -17.17 -1.28 -26.34
C LEU A 389 -16.99 -2.02 -25.01
N TRP A 390 -16.25 -3.13 -24.98
CA TRP A 390 -16.08 -3.87 -23.73
C TRP A 390 -15.29 -3.04 -22.70
N ARG A 391 -14.35 -2.20 -23.14
CA ARG A 391 -13.61 -1.28 -22.25
C ARG A 391 -14.49 -0.16 -21.71
N LEU A 392 -15.41 0.35 -22.51
CA LEU A 392 -16.45 1.28 -22.05
C LEU A 392 -17.30 0.62 -20.96
N LEU A 393 -17.77 -0.61 -21.19
CA LEU A 393 -18.58 -1.38 -20.23
C LEU A 393 -17.79 -1.72 -18.95
N TRP A 394 -16.54 -2.13 -19.09
CA TRP A 394 -15.64 -2.40 -17.96
C TRP A 394 -15.43 -1.14 -17.12
N HIS A 395 -15.13 -0.01 -17.77
CA HIS A 395 -14.91 1.26 -17.09
C HIS A 395 -16.19 1.72 -16.37
N TYR A 396 -17.35 1.65 -17.02
CA TYR A 396 -18.62 2.00 -16.38
C TYR A 396 -18.93 1.08 -15.18
N LYS A 397 -18.70 -0.23 -15.30
CA LYS A 397 -18.87 -1.17 -14.17
C LYS A 397 -17.92 -0.86 -13.00
N GLN A 398 -16.70 -0.42 -13.29
CA GLN A 398 -15.69 -0.15 -12.27
C GLN A 398 -15.83 1.23 -11.62
N TYR A 399 -16.24 2.26 -12.37
CA TYR A 399 -16.22 3.66 -11.94
C TYR A 399 -17.60 4.35 -11.92
N GLY A 400 -18.63 3.73 -12.50
CA GLY A 400 -20.00 4.26 -12.54
C GLY A 400 -20.20 5.48 -13.46
N HIS A 401 -19.21 5.80 -14.31
CA HIS A 401 -19.25 6.95 -15.22
C HIS A 401 -18.47 6.68 -16.51
N TRP A 402 -18.59 7.58 -17.51
CA TRP A 402 -17.93 7.48 -18.81
C TRP A 402 -16.66 8.35 -18.95
N ARG A 403 -16.16 8.95 -17.86
CA ARG A 403 -14.99 9.83 -17.87
C ARG A 403 -13.68 9.03 -17.77
N PHE A 404 -12.95 8.94 -18.89
CA PHE A 404 -11.68 8.21 -18.97
C PHE A 404 -10.50 9.08 -18.53
N GLY A 405 -9.59 8.52 -17.73
CA GLY A 405 -8.32 9.16 -17.38
C GLY A 405 -8.34 10.10 -16.18
N GLU A 406 -9.50 10.40 -15.61
CA GLU A 406 -9.63 11.14 -14.35
C GLU A 406 -10.04 10.18 -13.23
N ALA A 407 -9.28 10.17 -12.13
CA ALA A 407 -9.78 9.60 -10.88
C ALA A 407 -11.09 10.33 -10.51
N LYS A 408 -12.06 9.63 -9.89
CA LYS A 408 -13.33 10.21 -9.46
C LYS A 408 -13.05 11.55 -8.76
N ALA A 409 -13.55 12.65 -9.32
CA ALA A 409 -13.33 13.98 -8.75
C ALA A 409 -13.72 13.94 -7.27
N LYS A 410 -12.78 14.32 -6.41
CA LYS A 410 -12.96 14.31 -4.95
C LYS A 410 -13.89 15.46 -4.59
N ARG A 411 -15.11 15.13 -4.19
CA ARG A 411 -16.10 16.08 -3.70
C ARG A 411 -15.91 16.15 -2.20
N ILE A 412 -15.08 17.09 -1.79
CA ILE A 412 -14.59 17.22 -0.42
C ILE A 412 -15.55 18.09 0.39
N ALA A 413 -15.89 17.65 1.60
CA ALA A 413 -16.49 18.49 2.63
C ALA A 413 -15.55 18.58 3.83
N VAL A 414 -15.48 19.75 4.46
CA VAL A 414 -14.66 19.96 5.67
C VAL A 414 -15.57 20.29 6.85
N VAL A 415 -15.39 19.59 7.97
CA VAL A 415 -16.13 19.80 9.21
C VAL A 415 -15.19 20.42 10.25
N GLY A 416 -15.44 21.67 10.61
CA GLY A 416 -14.63 22.43 11.55
C GLY A 416 -15.00 23.91 11.61
N SER A 417 -14.33 24.64 12.49
CA SER A 417 -14.47 26.09 12.61
C SER A 417 -14.02 26.80 11.34
N ALA A 418 -14.53 28.02 11.10
CA ALA A 418 -14.19 28.80 9.90
C ALA A 418 -12.68 29.02 9.72
N LYS A 419 -11.92 29.09 10.83
CA LYS A 419 -10.45 29.21 10.80
C LYS A 419 -9.79 27.92 10.31
N GLU A 420 -10.21 26.78 10.85
CA GLU A 420 -9.67 25.48 10.49
C GLU A 420 -10.07 25.04 9.09
N VAL A 421 -11.28 25.40 8.64
CA VAL A 421 -11.69 25.13 7.26
C VAL A 421 -10.84 25.91 6.25
N LYS A 422 -10.51 27.18 6.54
CA LYS A 422 -9.55 27.95 5.72
C LYS A 422 -8.17 27.29 5.68
N ARG A 423 -7.71 26.76 6.82
CA ARG A 423 -6.44 26.01 6.92
C ARG A 423 -6.47 24.74 6.08
N ALA A 424 -7.54 23.95 6.17
CA ALA A 424 -7.73 22.75 5.37
C ALA A 424 -7.74 23.07 3.86
N ALA A 425 -8.48 24.11 3.45
CA ALA A 425 -8.52 24.54 2.05
C ALA A 425 -7.13 24.98 1.54
N GLN A 426 -6.35 25.70 2.35
CA GLN A 426 -4.98 26.08 2.00
C GLN A 426 -4.07 24.85 1.81
N LEU A 427 -4.15 23.87 2.71
CA LEU A 427 -3.36 22.63 2.62
C LEU A 427 -3.76 21.79 1.40
N LEU A 428 -5.06 21.68 1.12
CA LEU A 428 -5.56 21.02 -0.10
C LEU A 428 -5.02 21.69 -1.36
N ARG A 429 -5.08 23.02 -1.43
CA ARG A 429 -4.55 23.79 -2.56
C ARG A 429 -3.04 23.61 -2.73
N GLN A 430 -2.28 23.59 -1.63
CA GLN A 430 -0.83 23.33 -1.67
C GLN A 430 -0.49 21.90 -2.10
N ALA A 431 -1.34 20.94 -1.79
CA ALA A 431 -1.21 19.54 -2.22
C ALA A 431 -1.73 19.29 -3.64
N GLY A 432 -2.24 20.32 -4.35
CA GLY A 432 -2.83 20.17 -5.69
C GLY A 432 -4.18 19.47 -5.71
N ALA A 433 -4.87 19.38 -4.57
CA ALA A 433 -6.21 18.80 -4.45
C ALA A 433 -7.31 19.82 -4.77
N GLN A 434 -8.53 19.32 -5.03
CA GLN A 434 -9.71 20.18 -5.26
C GLN A 434 -10.08 20.93 -3.98
N GLU A 435 -10.62 22.15 -4.13
CA GLU A 435 -11.14 22.90 -2.99
C GLU A 435 -12.40 22.23 -2.40
N PRO A 436 -12.67 22.40 -1.10
CA PRO A 436 -13.89 21.91 -0.49
C PRO A 436 -15.15 22.43 -1.20
N VAL A 437 -16.05 21.52 -1.55
CA VAL A 437 -17.36 21.82 -2.13
C VAL A 437 -18.26 22.51 -1.11
N THR A 438 -18.11 22.15 0.17
CA THR A 438 -18.93 22.67 1.26
C THR A 438 -18.17 22.60 2.59
N GLN A 439 -18.65 23.38 3.56
CA GLN A 439 -18.03 23.56 4.87
C GLN A 439 -19.13 23.44 5.93
N LEU A 440 -18.84 22.71 7.01
CA LEU A 440 -19.77 22.52 8.11
C LEU A 440 -19.12 22.95 9.42
N ALA A 441 -19.72 23.96 10.05
CA ALA A 441 -19.33 24.37 11.39
C ALA A 441 -20.10 23.50 12.40
N PRO A 442 -19.43 22.64 13.18
CA PRO A 442 -20.12 21.79 14.15
C PRO A 442 -20.70 22.64 15.30
N GLN A 443 -21.94 22.33 15.71
CA GLN A 443 -22.58 22.93 16.90
C GLN A 443 -22.42 22.06 18.15
N HIS A 444 -21.71 20.94 18.06
CA HIS A 444 -21.56 19.92 19.12
C HIS A 444 -22.90 19.35 19.59
N SER A 445 -23.82 19.14 18.64
CA SER A 445 -25.15 18.61 18.92
C SER A 445 -25.45 17.37 18.09
N ALA A 446 -26.46 16.60 18.49
CA ALA A 446 -26.93 15.45 17.70
C ALA A 446 -27.45 15.86 16.30
N ALA A 447 -27.77 17.14 16.08
CA ALA A 447 -28.20 17.66 14.78
C ALA A 447 -27.05 17.70 13.76
N ASP A 448 -25.80 17.84 14.21
CA ASP A 448 -24.62 17.92 13.33
C ASP A 448 -24.50 16.66 12.44
N LEU A 449 -24.73 15.48 13.01
CA LEU A 449 -24.67 14.23 12.27
C LEU A 449 -25.75 14.15 11.18
N ARG A 450 -26.96 14.64 11.46
CA ARG A 450 -28.04 14.68 10.46
C ARG A 450 -27.68 15.63 9.33
N GLN A 451 -27.18 16.82 9.67
CA GLN A 451 -26.72 17.80 8.70
C GLN A 451 -25.58 17.27 7.83
N ILE A 452 -24.59 16.57 8.41
CA ILE A 452 -23.50 15.95 7.67
C ILE A 452 -24.06 14.91 6.68
N LYS A 453 -24.99 14.05 7.10
CA LYS A 453 -25.62 13.05 6.23
C LYS A 453 -26.40 13.70 5.07
N GLU A 454 -27.21 14.72 5.35
CA GLU A 454 -27.93 15.48 4.32
C GLU A 454 -26.97 16.12 3.32
N VAL A 455 -25.88 16.70 3.79
CA VAL A 455 -24.86 17.32 2.94
C VAL A 455 -24.15 16.29 2.06
N ILE A 456 -23.83 15.11 2.62
CA ILE A 456 -23.28 14.00 1.85
C ILE A 456 -24.22 13.62 0.71
N ASP A 457 -25.52 13.52 0.98
CA ASP A 457 -26.50 13.09 0.00
C ASP A 457 -26.83 14.16 -1.04
N ILE A 458 -26.97 15.43 -0.64
CA ILE A 458 -27.26 16.57 -1.52
C ILE A 458 -26.07 16.86 -2.43
N TYR A 459 -24.88 17.01 -1.84
CA TYR A 459 -23.68 17.39 -2.58
C TYR A 459 -22.89 16.20 -3.10
N LYS A 460 -23.35 14.96 -2.90
CA LYS A 460 -22.66 13.72 -3.32
C LYS A 460 -21.19 13.71 -2.89
N ILE A 461 -20.96 14.09 -1.62
CA ILE A 461 -19.63 14.10 -1.02
C ILE A 461 -19.07 12.68 -1.01
N ASN A 462 -17.80 12.54 -1.38
CA ASN A 462 -17.09 11.25 -1.36
C ASN A 462 -15.83 11.30 -0.49
N GLU A 463 -15.53 12.45 0.11
CA GLU A 463 -14.45 12.62 1.05
C GLU A 463 -14.80 13.67 2.11
N LEU A 464 -14.65 13.32 3.38
CA LEU A 464 -14.98 14.15 4.53
C LEU A 464 -13.73 14.36 5.38
N ILE A 465 -13.38 15.62 5.62
CA ILE A 465 -12.21 16.01 6.41
C ILE A 465 -12.69 16.59 7.74
N PHE A 466 -12.30 15.95 8.84
CA PHE A 466 -12.60 16.40 10.19
C PHE A 466 -11.44 17.23 10.76
N CYS A 467 -11.71 18.44 11.23
CA CYS A 467 -10.73 19.27 11.91
C CYS A 467 -10.58 18.83 13.37
N GLY A 468 -9.54 18.06 13.68
CA GLY A 468 -9.31 17.48 15.03
C GLY A 468 -8.93 18.49 16.12
N LYS A 469 -8.75 19.76 15.76
CA LYS A 469 -8.69 20.87 16.71
C LYS A 469 -10.06 21.20 17.29
N ASP A 470 -11.08 21.20 16.45
CA ASP A 470 -12.44 21.62 16.82
C ASP A 470 -13.29 20.44 17.30
N LEU A 471 -12.99 19.21 16.84
CA LEU A 471 -13.78 18.01 17.13
C LEU A 471 -13.03 17.07 18.08
N ALA A 472 -13.76 16.50 19.04
CA ALA A 472 -13.26 15.41 19.87
C ALA A 472 -13.07 14.13 19.03
N VAL A 473 -12.06 13.33 19.37
CA VAL A 473 -11.76 12.06 18.70
C VAL A 473 -12.95 11.10 18.84
N SER A 474 -13.55 11.03 20.03
CA SER A 474 -14.77 10.25 20.29
C SER A 474 -15.93 10.61 19.35
N GLN A 475 -16.12 11.91 19.08
CA GLN A 475 -17.13 12.42 18.15
C GLN A 475 -16.80 12.06 16.70
N ILE A 476 -15.53 12.20 16.30
CA ILE A 476 -15.06 11.81 14.96
C ILE A 476 -15.30 10.31 14.73
N ILE A 477 -14.88 9.44 15.66
CA ILE A 477 -15.07 8.00 15.55
C ILE A 477 -16.55 7.66 15.47
N GLU A 478 -17.40 8.22 16.34
CA GLU A 478 -18.84 7.99 16.30
C GLU A 478 -19.42 8.33 14.92
N TRP A 479 -19.09 9.50 14.38
CA TRP A 479 -19.59 9.92 13.07
C TRP A 479 -19.08 9.03 11.93
N MET A 480 -17.81 8.63 11.95
CA MET A 480 -17.27 7.66 11.00
C MET A 480 -18.07 6.36 11.02
N VAL A 481 -18.35 5.80 12.20
CA VAL A 481 -19.15 4.58 12.35
C VAL A 481 -20.59 4.78 11.85
N GLN A 482 -21.20 5.92 12.11
CA GLN A 482 -22.59 6.18 11.67
C GLN A 482 -22.72 6.48 10.18
N ILE A 483 -21.61 6.81 9.48
CA ILE A 483 -21.58 7.20 8.06
C ILE A 483 -20.94 6.12 7.17
N HIS A 484 -20.10 5.22 7.68
CA HIS A 484 -19.26 4.26 6.92
C HIS A 484 -19.98 3.41 5.84
N ASN A 485 -21.31 3.29 5.88
CA ASN A 485 -22.10 2.61 4.84
C ASN A 485 -22.23 3.42 3.55
N SER A 486 -21.84 4.70 3.57
CA SER A 486 -21.77 5.59 2.41
C SER A 486 -20.38 5.47 1.76
N ALA A 487 -20.28 5.62 0.44
CA ALA A 487 -19.03 5.57 -0.32
C ALA A 487 -18.13 6.81 -0.08
N VAL A 488 -17.93 7.18 1.19
CA VAL A 488 -17.26 8.37 1.70
C VAL A 488 -15.96 7.96 2.37
N GLU A 489 -14.86 8.59 2.00
CA GLU A 489 -13.58 8.45 2.67
C GLU A 489 -13.45 9.48 3.79
N PHE A 490 -12.82 9.10 4.90
CA PHE A 490 -12.60 10.00 6.04
C PHE A 490 -11.13 10.37 6.16
N LYS A 491 -10.88 11.66 6.45
CA LYS A 491 -9.57 12.18 6.80
C LYS A 491 -9.70 13.08 8.02
N ILE A 492 -8.60 13.24 8.77
CA ILE A 492 -8.49 14.09 9.94
C ILE A 492 -7.38 15.10 9.67
N LEU A 493 -7.65 16.38 9.89
CA LEU A 493 -6.66 17.45 9.96
C LEU A 493 -6.24 17.62 11.44
N PRO A 494 -5.05 17.16 11.85
CA PRO A 494 -4.63 17.27 13.23
C PRO A 494 -4.35 18.72 13.64
N GLU A 495 -4.47 19.00 14.93
CA GLU A 495 -4.22 20.33 15.47
C GLU A 495 -2.78 20.80 15.20
N ASN A 496 -2.66 22.04 14.70
CA ASN A 496 -1.39 22.71 14.40
C ASN A 496 -0.44 21.88 13.50
N SER A 497 -1.00 20.94 12.73
CA SER A 497 -0.28 20.14 11.74
C SER A 497 -0.31 20.76 10.34
N ALA A 498 0.67 20.40 9.51
CA ALA A 498 0.82 20.86 8.12
C ALA A 498 0.34 19.82 7.09
N TYR A 499 -0.43 18.83 7.52
CA TYR A 499 -0.93 17.76 6.66
C TYR A 499 -2.32 17.29 7.10
N ILE A 500 -3.03 16.61 6.21
CA ILE A 500 -4.34 16.00 6.45
C ILE A 500 -4.19 14.48 6.29
N ILE A 501 -4.54 13.68 7.30
CA ILE A 501 -4.32 12.22 7.34
C ILE A 501 -5.62 11.45 7.11
N GLY A 502 -5.60 10.40 6.29
CA GLY A 502 -6.59 9.32 6.38
C GLY A 502 -6.00 7.98 5.95
N SER A 503 -6.88 6.99 5.81
CA SER A 503 -6.58 5.70 5.19
C SER A 503 -7.83 5.21 4.47
N SER A 504 -7.84 5.26 3.13
CA SER A 504 -8.93 4.75 2.30
C SER A 504 -8.74 3.28 1.90
N SER A 505 -7.52 2.73 2.08
CA SER A 505 -7.18 1.39 1.61
C SER A 505 -6.06 0.74 2.41
N LYS A 506 -6.31 -0.49 2.89
CA LYS A 506 -5.36 -1.36 3.61
C LYS A 506 -4.12 -1.76 2.77
N ASN A 507 -4.07 -1.40 1.49
CA ASN A 507 -3.05 -1.83 0.52
C ASN A 507 -2.23 -0.68 -0.10
N THR A 508 -2.54 0.59 0.20
CA THR A 508 -1.86 1.75 -0.38
C THR A 508 -1.26 2.58 0.74
N ARG A 509 0.04 2.84 0.71
CA ARG A 509 0.70 3.73 1.69
C ARG A 509 0.39 5.18 1.29
N GLY A 510 0.03 6.01 2.26
CA GLY A 510 0.02 7.45 2.10
C GLY A 510 -1.27 8.06 1.57
N ASP A 511 -2.33 7.95 2.37
CA ASP A 511 -3.58 8.69 2.16
C ASP A 511 -3.60 10.04 2.88
N TYR A 512 -2.49 10.76 2.83
CA TYR A 512 -2.38 12.06 3.47
C TYR A 512 -2.06 13.16 2.45
N TYR A 513 -2.76 14.29 2.57
CA TYR A 513 -2.38 15.52 1.88
C TYR A 513 -1.24 16.14 2.68
N ALA A 514 -0.02 15.83 2.30
CA ALA A 514 1.17 16.58 2.70
C ALA A 514 1.66 17.40 1.51
N LEU A 515 2.63 18.29 1.73
CA LEU A 515 3.50 18.81 0.68
C LEU A 515 4.28 17.64 0.04
N HIS A 516 3.61 16.81 -0.75
CA HIS A 516 4.22 15.67 -1.41
C HIS A 516 4.42 15.92 -2.89
N ILE A 517 5.63 15.61 -3.30
CA ILE A 517 6.12 15.76 -4.65
C ILE A 517 5.97 14.38 -5.29
N GLU A 518 4.97 14.21 -6.16
CA GLU A 518 4.78 12.98 -6.93
C GLU A 518 6.05 12.64 -7.74
N VAL A 519 6.37 11.34 -7.81
CA VAL A 519 7.59 10.86 -8.46
C VAL A 519 7.24 10.00 -9.69
N ASN A 520 7.34 10.57 -10.90
CA ASN A 520 6.97 9.87 -12.15
C ASN A 520 7.71 8.55 -12.38
N LEU A 521 8.94 8.40 -11.89
CA LEU A 521 9.73 7.18 -12.05
C LEU A 521 9.05 5.94 -11.41
N LEU A 522 8.22 6.15 -10.39
CA LEU A 522 7.49 5.08 -9.71
C LEU A 522 6.16 4.73 -10.39
N ASN A 523 5.69 5.55 -11.34
CA ASN A 523 4.48 5.29 -12.09
C ASN A 523 4.63 4.04 -12.99
N PRO A 524 3.67 3.09 -12.98
CA PRO A 524 3.74 1.86 -13.78
C PRO A 524 3.99 2.09 -15.27
N TYR A 525 3.38 3.13 -15.86
CA TYR A 525 3.56 3.50 -17.27
C TYR A 525 5.03 3.81 -17.58
N HIS A 526 5.63 4.67 -16.77
CA HIS A 526 7.02 5.10 -16.90
C HIS A 526 8.00 3.96 -16.62
N ARG A 527 7.73 3.12 -15.61
CA ARG A 527 8.56 1.96 -15.28
C ARG A 527 8.59 0.92 -16.40
N ARG A 528 7.45 0.62 -17.02
CA ARG A 528 7.38 -0.27 -18.19
C ARG A 528 8.17 0.31 -19.35
N ASN A 529 7.92 1.58 -19.71
CA ASN A 529 8.59 2.21 -20.85
C ASN A 529 10.10 2.29 -20.62
N LYS A 530 10.54 2.53 -19.37
CA LYS A 530 11.96 2.47 -18.98
C LYS A 530 12.57 1.08 -19.24
N ALA A 531 11.90 0.02 -18.78
CA ALA A 531 12.38 -1.35 -18.96
C ALA A 531 12.47 -1.75 -20.43
N ILE A 532 11.44 -1.41 -21.22
CA ILE A 532 11.42 -1.68 -22.66
C ILE A 532 12.51 -0.89 -23.39
N LEU A 533 12.60 0.41 -23.13
CA LEU A 533 13.63 1.26 -23.72
C LEU A 533 15.02 0.71 -23.40
N ASN A 534 15.25 0.27 -22.18
CA ASN A 534 16.51 -0.33 -21.77
C ASN A 534 16.89 -1.57 -22.60
N THR A 535 15.93 -2.48 -22.80
CA THR A 535 16.13 -3.69 -23.64
C THR A 535 16.32 -3.31 -25.11
N LEU A 536 15.49 -2.44 -25.66
CA LEU A 536 15.59 -1.99 -27.06
C LEU A 536 16.92 -1.28 -27.34
N MET A 537 17.38 -0.43 -26.42
CA MET A 537 18.68 0.23 -26.51
C MET A 537 19.83 -0.78 -26.45
N GLY A 538 19.74 -1.80 -25.59
CA GLY A 538 20.70 -2.90 -25.57
C GLY A 538 20.82 -3.59 -26.93
N GLY A 539 19.70 -3.94 -27.55
CA GLY A 539 19.66 -4.57 -28.88
C GLY A 539 20.18 -3.64 -29.98
N LEU A 540 19.71 -2.39 -30.01
CA LEU A 540 20.13 -1.40 -31.01
C LEU A 540 21.64 -1.12 -30.92
N LEU A 541 22.18 -0.97 -29.71
CA LEU A 541 23.61 -0.73 -29.51
C LEU A 541 24.45 -1.94 -29.94
N LEU A 542 23.96 -3.18 -29.78
CA LEU A 542 24.62 -4.37 -30.33
C LEU A 542 24.63 -4.37 -31.86
N VAL A 543 23.53 -3.99 -32.51
CA VAL A 543 23.48 -3.86 -33.97
C VAL A 543 24.44 -2.77 -34.46
N LEU A 544 24.52 -1.65 -33.75
CA LEU A 544 25.42 -0.53 -34.06
C LEU A 544 26.87 -0.78 -33.59
N SER A 545 27.14 -1.89 -32.92
CA SER A 545 28.45 -2.16 -32.32
C SER A 545 29.61 -2.09 -33.31
N PRO A 546 29.52 -2.56 -34.58
CA PRO A 546 30.64 -2.50 -35.53
C PRO A 546 31.15 -1.07 -35.79
N LEU A 547 30.29 -0.07 -35.60
CA LEU A 547 30.61 1.36 -35.75
C LEU A 547 31.05 2.00 -34.43
N LEU A 548 30.50 1.53 -33.31
CA LEU A 548 30.71 2.12 -31.99
C LEU A 548 31.99 1.64 -31.30
N ILE A 549 32.40 0.38 -31.51
CA ILE A 549 33.52 -0.25 -30.78
C ILE A 549 34.84 0.51 -30.90
N TRP A 550 35.08 1.18 -32.03
CA TRP A 550 36.31 1.94 -32.29
C TRP A 550 36.45 3.20 -31.43
N ARG A 551 35.36 3.66 -30.81
CA ARG A 551 35.32 4.87 -29.96
C ARG A 551 35.28 4.56 -28.46
N LEU A 552 35.27 3.27 -28.10
CA LEU A 552 35.14 2.81 -26.71
C LEU A 552 36.50 2.32 -26.19
N LYS A 553 36.79 2.57 -24.91
CA LYS A 553 38.06 2.15 -24.29
C LYS A 553 38.09 0.65 -24.01
N SER A 554 36.95 0.05 -23.69
CA SER A 554 36.80 -1.36 -23.37
C SER A 554 35.59 -2.00 -24.09
N PRO A 555 35.77 -2.48 -25.33
CA PRO A 555 34.71 -3.15 -26.09
C PRO A 555 34.10 -4.35 -25.35
N LYS A 556 34.92 -5.12 -24.60
CA LYS A 556 34.44 -6.26 -23.80
C LYS A 556 33.42 -5.83 -22.73
N GLN A 557 33.67 -4.72 -22.03
CA GLN A 557 32.75 -4.21 -21.02
C GLN A 557 31.45 -3.68 -21.64
N PHE A 558 31.54 -3.06 -22.82
CA PHE A 558 30.37 -2.64 -23.59
C PHE A 558 29.44 -3.82 -23.94
N TYR A 559 29.98 -4.92 -24.50
CA TYR A 559 29.16 -6.09 -24.80
C TYR A 559 28.51 -6.66 -23.53
N LYS A 560 29.24 -6.74 -22.41
CA LYS A 560 28.68 -7.15 -21.12
C LYS A 560 27.51 -6.26 -20.68
N ASN A 561 27.65 -4.94 -20.79
CA ASN A 561 26.59 -3.98 -20.47
C ASN A 561 25.37 -4.18 -21.38
N ALA A 562 25.58 -4.33 -22.68
CA ALA A 562 24.52 -4.49 -23.66
C ALA A 562 23.74 -5.80 -23.47
N PHE A 563 24.43 -6.94 -23.32
CA PHE A 563 23.77 -8.22 -23.03
C PHE A 563 23.06 -8.21 -21.67
N ALA A 564 23.68 -7.65 -20.62
CA ALA A 564 23.04 -7.56 -19.31
C ALA A 564 21.81 -6.64 -19.32
N SER A 565 21.77 -5.61 -20.18
CA SER A 565 20.59 -4.76 -20.38
C SER A 565 19.44 -5.50 -21.08
N LEU A 566 19.74 -6.40 -22.03
CA LEU A 566 18.73 -7.21 -22.74
C LEU A 566 17.96 -8.13 -21.79
N VAL A 567 18.68 -8.80 -20.89
CA VAL A 567 18.08 -9.71 -19.88
C VAL A 567 17.56 -8.93 -18.66
N GLY A 568 17.68 -7.59 -18.66
CA GLY A 568 17.16 -6.72 -17.61
C GLY A 568 17.92 -6.80 -16.28
N LEU A 569 19.16 -7.29 -16.28
CA LEU A 569 20.04 -7.30 -15.11
C LEU A 569 20.60 -5.90 -14.83
N TYR A 570 20.93 -5.13 -15.89
CA TYR A 570 21.43 -3.75 -15.79
C TYR A 570 20.48 -2.75 -16.43
N GLN A 571 20.64 -1.49 -16.03
CA GLN A 571 20.03 -0.33 -16.67
C GLN A 571 21.08 0.54 -17.35
N TRP A 572 20.74 1.13 -18.49
CA TRP A 572 21.61 2.14 -19.12
C TRP A 572 21.65 3.42 -18.29
N VAL A 573 20.53 3.87 -17.75
CA VAL A 573 20.42 5.05 -16.89
C VAL A 573 19.63 4.69 -15.63
N GLY A 574 20.12 5.05 -14.45
CA GLY A 574 19.47 4.76 -13.17
C GLY A 574 19.97 5.64 -12.03
N LEU A 575 19.43 5.42 -10.83
CA LEU A 575 19.80 6.18 -9.64
C LEU A 575 21.08 5.56 -9.04
N LYS A 576 22.10 6.37 -8.77
CA LYS A 576 23.36 5.96 -8.12
C LYS A 576 23.51 6.59 -6.75
N ALA A 577 23.28 7.90 -6.62
CA ALA A 577 23.42 8.64 -5.36
C ALA A 577 22.28 8.37 -4.36
N THR A 578 21.10 7.98 -4.85
CA THR A 578 19.95 7.52 -4.06
C THR A 578 19.65 6.03 -4.26
N ALA A 579 20.66 5.24 -4.66
CA ALA A 579 20.53 3.79 -4.85
C ALA A 579 20.24 3.08 -3.52
N THR A 580 19.31 2.12 -3.55
CA THR A 580 19.03 1.18 -2.44
C THR A 580 19.40 -0.25 -2.86
N SER A 581 19.37 -1.19 -1.93
CA SER A 581 19.59 -2.62 -2.23
C SER A 581 18.62 -3.20 -3.28
N GLU A 582 17.48 -2.54 -3.52
CA GLU A 582 16.49 -2.92 -4.52
C GLU A 582 16.71 -2.25 -5.90
N THR A 583 17.64 -1.29 -6.01
CA THR A 583 17.91 -0.58 -7.27
C THR A 583 18.81 -1.40 -8.19
N LYS A 584 18.43 -1.51 -9.47
CA LYS A 584 19.24 -2.23 -10.47
C LYS A 584 20.52 -1.46 -10.77
N PRO A 585 21.67 -2.14 -10.96
CA PRO A 585 22.91 -1.48 -11.35
C PRO A 585 22.73 -0.70 -12.65
N ALA A 586 23.28 0.51 -12.71
CA ALA A 586 23.15 1.40 -13.85
C ALA A 586 24.49 1.87 -14.42
N VAL A 587 24.60 1.92 -15.76
CA VAL A 587 25.79 2.39 -16.48
C VAL A 587 25.97 3.90 -16.27
N PHE A 588 24.90 4.69 -16.45
CA PHE A 588 24.87 6.13 -16.24
C PHE A 588 23.89 6.52 -15.11
N SER A 589 24.13 7.69 -14.52
CA SER A 589 23.23 8.43 -13.63
C SER A 589 22.75 9.71 -14.33
N PRO A 590 21.59 10.28 -13.95
CA PRO A 590 21.17 11.62 -14.38
C PRO A 590 22.25 12.69 -14.23
N VAL A 591 23.17 12.51 -13.26
CA VAL A 591 24.32 13.38 -13.02
C VAL A 591 25.32 13.37 -14.19
N ASP A 592 25.43 12.27 -14.94
CA ASP A 592 26.28 12.15 -16.14
C ASP A 592 25.79 13.06 -17.30
N ARG A 593 24.70 13.80 -17.12
CA ARG A 593 24.26 14.87 -18.02
C ARG A 593 25.01 16.19 -17.79
N ILE A 594 25.58 16.40 -16.59
CA ILE A 594 26.21 17.66 -16.19
C ILE A 594 27.72 17.56 -16.40
N THR A 595 28.31 18.54 -17.08
CA THR A 595 29.74 18.56 -17.47
C THR A 595 30.67 19.14 -16.38
N ALA A 596 30.29 19.08 -15.10
CA ALA A 596 31.06 19.66 -14.01
C ALA A 596 32.02 18.62 -13.39
N GLU A 597 33.29 18.98 -13.18
CA GLU A 597 34.36 18.06 -12.75
C GLU A 597 34.18 17.51 -11.31
N ARG A 598 33.42 18.20 -10.44
CA ARG A 598 33.03 17.69 -9.11
C ARG A 598 31.65 18.20 -8.70
N ILE A 599 30.69 17.29 -8.58
CA ILE A 599 29.36 17.55 -8.00
C ILE A 599 29.35 16.97 -6.58
N SER A 600 28.91 17.76 -5.60
CA SER A 600 28.79 17.30 -4.22
C SER A 600 27.76 16.16 -4.10
N SER A 601 27.91 15.29 -3.09
CA SER A 601 26.98 14.17 -2.87
C SER A 601 25.54 14.63 -2.64
N SER A 602 25.35 15.81 -2.03
CA SER A 602 24.05 16.43 -1.83
C SER A 602 23.43 16.94 -3.15
N ALA A 603 24.21 17.59 -4.01
CA ALA A 603 23.75 18.05 -5.32
C ALA A 603 23.43 16.88 -6.26
N ALA A 604 24.23 15.80 -6.22
CA ALA A 604 23.96 14.58 -6.98
C ALA A 604 22.60 13.95 -6.60
N ARG A 605 22.28 13.90 -5.30
CA ARG A 605 20.98 13.43 -4.82
C ARG A 605 19.83 14.32 -5.30
N GLN A 606 19.99 15.64 -5.29
CA GLN A 606 18.94 16.55 -5.76
C GLN A 606 18.62 16.36 -7.25
N VAL A 607 19.65 16.22 -8.09
CA VAL A 607 19.48 15.95 -9.54
C VAL A 607 18.76 14.62 -9.77
N GLU A 608 19.11 13.58 -9.02
CA GLU A 608 18.44 12.28 -9.09
C GLU A 608 16.98 12.33 -8.62
N VAL A 609 16.67 13.13 -7.60
CA VAL A 609 15.30 13.37 -7.14
C VAL A 609 14.48 14.11 -8.19
N VAL A 610 15.04 15.15 -8.83
CA VAL A 610 14.36 15.88 -9.92
C VAL A 610 14.12 14.97 -11.12
N TYR A 611 15.15 14.21 -11.52
CA TYR A 611 15.01 13.20 -12.58
C TYR A 611 13.92 12.17 -12.24
N ALA A 612 13.85 11.70 -11.00
CA ALA A 612 12.83 10.74 -10.60
C ALA A 612 11.41 11.35 -10.67
N LYS A 613 11.28 12.64 -10.35
CA LYS A 613 10.01 13.38 -10.42
C LYS A 613 9.54 13.64 -11.84
N GLU A 614 10.45 14.02 -12.72
CA GLU A 614 10.14 14.44 -14.09
C GLU A 614 10.45 13.37 -15.14
N TYR A 615 10.62 12.11 -14.70
CA TYR A 615 11.11 11.04 -15.55
C TYR A 615 10.30 10.87 -16.85
N THR A 616 11.01 10.80 -17.98
CA THR A 616 10.45 10.39 -19.28
C THR A 616 11.38 9.40 -19.98
N ALA A 617 10.87 8.59 -20.91
CA ALA A 617 11.73 7.72 -21.72
C ALA A 617 12.79 8.51 -22.51
N PHE A 618 12.45 9.75 -22.91
CA PHE A 618 13.37 10.62 -23.63
C PHE A 618 14.56 11.07 -22.77
N SER A 619 14.39 11.24 -21.45
CA SER A 619 15.51 11.62 -20.58
C SER A 619 16.61 10.55 -20.56
N ASP A 620 16.25 9.26 -20.55
CA ASP A 620 17.21 8.16 -20.63
C ASP A 620 17.95 8.17 -21.97
N LEU A 621 17.19 8.28 -23.06
CA LEU A 621 17.76 8.31 -24.41
C LEU A 621 18.74 9.47 -24.57
N ALA A 622 18.37 10.66 -24.12
CA ALA A 622 19.22 11.86 -24.19
C ALA A 622 20.53 11.69 -23.39
N ILE A 623 20.47 11.08 -22.20
CA ILE A 623 21.66 10.82 -21.38
C ILE A 623 22.60 9.83 -22.08
N VAL A 624 22.07 8.76 -22.67
CA VAL A 624 22.91 7.77 -23.38
C VAL A 624 23.48 8.34 -24.67
N LEU A 625 22.69 9.06 -25.47
CA LEU A 625 23.15 9.71 -26.69
C LEU A 625 24.28 10.72 -26.43
N LYS A 626 24.19 11.48 -25.32
CA LYS A 626 25.26 12.40 -24.90
C LYS A 626 26.55 11.67 -24.50
N ASN A 627 26.44 10.42 -24.06
CA ASN A 627 27.53 9.63 -23.49
C ASN A 627 27.94 8.40 -24.35
N LEU A 628 27.71 8.42 -25.67
CA LEU A 628 28.03 7.30 -26.58
C LEU A 628 29.49 6.84 -26.56
N ARG A 629 30.43 7.71 -26.18
CA ARG A 629 31.87 7.37 -26.06
C ARG A 629 32.22 6.66 -24.74
N GLN A 630 31.26 6.49 -23.84
CA GLN A 630 31.44 5.96 -22.49
C GLN A 630 30.48 4.79 -22.19
N LEU A 631 29.97 4.12 -23.22
CA LEU A 631 29.05 2.98 -23.09
C LEU A 631 29.68 1.77 -22.39
N ASP A 632 31.00 1.76 -22.30
CA ASP A 632 31.85 0.80 -21.60
C ASP A 632 32.12 1.16 -20.13
N LYS A 633 31.48 2.21 -19.59
CA LYS A 633 31.50 2.49 -18.14
C LYS A 633 31.02 1.25 -17.37
N ARG A 634 31.73 0.89 -16.30
CA ARG A 634 31.27 -0.16 -15.39
C ARG A 634 30.00 0.34 -14.69
N PRO A 635 28.92 -0.46 -14.65
CA PRO A 635 27.77 -0.14 -13.83
C PRO A 635 28.22 -0.03 -12.38
N ALA A 636 27.80 1.01 -11.68
CA ALA A 636 28.05 1.11 -10.26
C ALA A 636 27.21 0.04 -9.55
N THR A 637 27.88 -0.99 -9.05
CA THR A 637 27.37 -1.80 -7.95
C THR A 637 27.80 -1.12 -6.66
N GLN A 638 26.97 -1.18 -5.62
CA GLN A 638 27.49 -0.94 -4.27
C GLN A 638 28.70 -1.83 -4.02
#